data_AF-A0AAD6FHT7-F1
#
_entry.id   AF-A0AAD6FHT7-F1
#
_cell.length_a   1.000
_cell.length_b   1.000
_cell.length_c   1.000
_cell.angle_alpha   90.00
_cell.angle_beta   90.00
_cell.angle_gamma   90.00
#
_symmetry.space_group_name_H-M   'P 1'
#
loop_
_entity.id
_entity.type
_entity.pdbx_description
1 polymer ?
#
loop_
_entity_poly.entity_id
_entity_poly.type
_entity_poly.pdbx_seq_one_letter_code
_entity_poly.pdbx_strand_id
1 'polypeptide(L)'
;MGAFRETCLFLIWFLSESSSLFSSCKLRKQFNFNEMHKAGDVILGGLFEVHYTSVFHEPTFTSEPNQLSCQGFDPPGFRHAMTMAYAIDEINKNPNLLQNVSLGYSLYDNCATLVIGFSAALSLASGREEQFLLQETCLGTTPVLGIVGDSFSTFSIATSDVIGLFKLPMVSYFATCSCLSDRRRFPSFFRTIPSDAFQVRAMIQIMKHFGWTWAGLLVSDDDYGRHVARSFQSDLTESFGGCLAYSEILPWGDNPAELKRIVHLMKKSTARVVIVFAHRIHMIQLMEEVVTQNITGLQWMASEAWTTAAVLQTPRLMPYLGGTLGIAIRRGEISGLRDFLLKTSPDKSNNHRNRMVSQFWEYTFRCKFAPPPAGWVASGGALCTGQEDLASVETEFLDVSNLRPEYNIYKAVYSLAYALDDMLRCVPGRGPFSGHSCAALQTLEPWQLIHYLEKVNFTTTFGDQVSFDENGDALPIYDIINWQWLPDGKINVQNVGVVKKSASKGEELTLDEENIFWSFVFKQTLSRATAQLKRSSSLFSSCKLRKQFNFNEMHKAGDVILGGLFEVHYTSVFHEPTFTSEPNQLSCQGFDPPGFRHAMTMAYAIDEINKNPNLLQNVSLGYSLYDNCATLVIGFSAALSLASGREEQFLLQETCLGTTPVLGIVGDSFSTFSIATSDVIGLFKLPMVSYFATCSCLSDRRRFPSFFRTIPSDAFQVRAMIQIMKHFGWTWAGLLVSDDDYGRHVARSFQSDLTESIGGCLAYSEILPWGDNPAELKRIVHLMKKSTARVVIVFAHQIHMIQLMEEVVTQNITGLQWMASEAWTTAAVLQTPRLMPYLGGTLGIAIRRGEISGLRDFLLKTSPDKSNNHRNRMVSQFWEYTFRCKFAPPPAGWVASGGALCTGQEDLASVETEFLDVSNLRPEYNIYKAVYSLAYALDDMLRCVPGRGPFSGHSCAALQTLEPWQLIHYLEKVNFTTTFGDQVSFDENGDALPIYDIINWQWLPDGKINVQNVGVVKKSASKGEELTLDEENIFWSFVFKQVLSVAFINKHEYPWCVHYSNEKM
;
A
#
# COMPACT_ATOMS: atom_id res chain seq x y z
N MET A 1 32.86 -12.97 -73.03
CA MET A 1 32.61 -13.83 -71.85
C MET A 1 31.58 -13.13 -70.95
N GLY A 2 30.29 -13.15 -71.31
CA GLY A 2 29.23 -12.41 -70.58
C GLY A 2 28.35 -13.30 -69.69
N ALA A 3 27.89 -14.43 -70.23
CA ALA A 3 26.84 -15.28 -69.63
C ALA A 3 27.27 -16.17 -68.43
N PHE A 4 28.44 -15.94 -67.83
CA PHE A 4 28.94 -16.72 -66.68
C PHE A 4 29.06 -15.89 -65.39
N ARG A 5 28.61 -14.62 -65.40
CA ARG A 5 28.70 -13.70 -64.25
C ARG A 5 27.37 -13.48 -63.53
N GLU A 6 26.24 -13.69 -64.21
CA GLU A 6 24.90 -13.42 -63.68
C GLU A 6 24.36 -14.56 -62.80
N THR A 7 24.66 -15.82 -63.14
CA THR A 7 24.24 -17.00 -62.36
C THR A 7 24.91 -17.12 -60.98
N CYS A 8 26.07 -16.49 -60.76
CA CYS A 8 26.66 -16.40 -59.41
C CYS A 8 26.06 -15.28 -58.57
N LEU A 9 25.54 -14.20 -59.18
CA LEU A 9 24.93 -13.08 -58.45
C LEU A 9 23.55 -13.44 -57.90
N PHE A 10 22.73 -14.17 -58.66
CA PHE A 10 21.42 -14.65 -58.20
C PHE A 10 21.50 -15.62 -57.01
N LEU A 11 22.55 -16.44 -56.92
CA LEU A 11 22.74 -17.37 -55.80
C LEU A 11 23.26 -16.70 -54.52
N ILE A 12 23.91 -15.53 -54.62
CA ILE A 12 24.33 -14.76 -53.44
C ILE A 12 23.16 -13.99 -52.84
N TRP A 13 22.28 -13.42 -53.67
CA TRP A 13 21.09 -12.69 -53.19
C TRP A 13 20.09 -13.55 -52.41
N PHE A 14 19.97 -14.84 -52.73
CA PHE A 14 19.13 -15.78 -51.96
C PHE A 14 19.83 -16.41 -50.74
N LEU A 15 21.06 -16.02 -50.42
CA LEU A 15 21.82 -16.52 -49.27
C LEU A 15 22.26 -15.41 -48.29
N SER A 16 21.92 -14.14 -48.54
CA SER A 16 22.19 -13.02 -47.63
C SER A 16 21.04 -12.59 -46.73
N GLU A 17 19.79 -13.00 -47.00
CA GLU A 17 18.61 -12.70 -46.15
C GLU A 17 18.23 -13.88 -45.24
N SER A 18 19.24 -14.55 -44.68
CA SER A 18 19.07 -15.50 -43.56
C SER A 18 19.93 -15.14 -42.35
N SER A 19 20.07 -13.82 -42.11
CA SER A 19 20.39 -13.33 -40.76
C SER A 19 19.24 -13.71 -39.83
N SER A 20 19.38 -14.84 -39.14
CA SER A 20 18.42 -15.28 -38.12
C SER A 20 18.26 -14.19 -37.06
N LEU A 21 17.11 -13.51 -37.07
CA LEU A 21 16.72 -12.55 -36.05
C LEU A 21 16.49 -13.31 -34.75
N PHE A 22 17.57 -13.48 -33.97
CA PHE A 22 17.51 -14.09 -32.65
C PHE A 22 16.55 -13.31 -31.76
N SER A 23 15.38 -13.90 -31.52
CA SER A 23 14.24 -13.31 -30.82
C SER A 23 14.47 -13.27 -29.31
N SER A 24 15.37 -12.40 -28.85
CA SER A 24 15.61 -12.17 -27.43
C SER A 24 14.40 -11.49 -26.78
N CYS A 25 13.67 -12.19 -25.92
CA CYS A 25 12.83 -11.52 -24.92
C CYS A 25 13.73 -10.64 -24.04
N LYS A 26 13.47 -9.34 -24.02
CA LYS A 26 14.19 -8.36 -23.18
C LYS A 26 13.40 -8.08 -21.91
N LEU A 27 14.08 -8.08 -20.77
CA LEU A 27 13.54 -7.56 -19.51
C LEU A 27 13.26 -6.06 -19.65
N ARG A 28 12.04 -5.59 -19.35
CA ARG A 28 11.65 -4.18 -19.55
C ARG A 28 12.42 -3.18 -18.68
N LYS A 29 12.86 -3.60 -17.48
CA LYS A 29 13.61 -2.78 -16.53
C LYS A 29 14.45 -3.69 -15.66
N GLN A 30 15.75 -3.43 -15.58
CA GLN A 30 16.70 -4.18 -14.76
C GLN A 30 16.94 -3.45 -13.43
N PHE A 31 16.97 -4.17 -12.30
CA PHE A 31 17.17 -3.58 -10.98
C PHE A 31 18.56 -3.94 -10.41
N ASN A 32 19.62 -3.38 -11.00
CA ASN A 32 21.00 -3.61 -10.59
C ASN A 32 21.42 -2.69 -9.43
N PHE A 33 20.90 -2.95 -8.23
CA PHE A 33 21.05 -2.06 -7.07
C PHE A 33 21.68 -2.73 -5.86
N ASN A 34 22.76 -2.14 -5.31
CA ASN A 34 23.42 -2.52 -4.04
C ASN A 34 23.31 -4.01 -3.65
N GLU A 35 23.72 -4.93 -4.53
CA GLU A 35 23.37 -6.35 -4.43
C GLU A 35 24.53 -7.23 -3.90
N MET A 36 24.20 -8.32 -3.19
CA MET A 36 25.08 -9.48 -2.97
C MET A 36 24.46 -10.78 -3.51
N HIS A 37 25.28 -11.65 -4.11
CA HIS A 37 24.80 -12.91 -4.70
C HIS A 37 25.80 -14.07 -4.53
N LYS A 38 25.25 -15.26 -4.25
CA LYS A 38 25.94 -16.55 -4.25
C LYS A 38 25.02 -17.58 -4.93
N ALA A 39 25.57 -18.33 -5.90
CA ALA A 39 24.81 -19.37 -6.59
C ALA A 39 24.61 -20.63 -5.71
N GLY A 40 23.61 -21.43 -6.06
CA GLY A 40 23.26 -22.72 -5.47
C GLY A 40 22.09 -23.34 -6.26
N ASP A 41 21.73 -24.59 -5.96
CA ASP A 41 20.63 -25.31 -6.60
C ASP A 41 19.25 -24.66 -6.31
N VAL A 42 19.15 -23.93 -5.20
CA VAL A 42 17.99 -23.12 -4.81
C VAL A 42 18.44 -21.76 -4.33
N ILE A 43 17.82 -20.68 -4.80
CA ILE A 43 18.14 -19.32 -4.37
C ILE A 43 17.07 -18.82 -3.37
N LEU A 44 17.51 -18.29 -2.23
CA LEU A 44 16.67 -17.52 -1.31
C LEU A 44 16.89 -16.01 -1.50
N GLY A 45 15.81 -15.22 -1.42
CA GLY A 45 15.86 -13.76 -1.50
C GLY A 45 15.99 -13.11 -0.14
N GLY A 46 16.65 -11.95 -0.05
CA GLY A 46 16.83 -11.21 1.20
C GLY A 46 16.71 -9.69 1.00
N LEU A 47 16.03 -9.02 1.94
CA LEU A 47 15.79 -7.57 1.94
C LEU A 47 16.26 -6.96 3.28
N PHE A 48 17.20 -6.02 3.22
CA PHE A 48 17.85 -5.43 4.40
C PHE A 48 18.05 -3.92 4.26
N GLU A 49 17.93 -3.20 5.37
CA GLU A 49 18.31 -1.79 5.46
C GLU A 49 19.83 -1.70 5.61
N VAL A 50 20.58 -1.55 4.49
CA VAL A 50 22.06 -1.40 4.53
C VAL A 50 22.45 0.09 4.47
N HIS A 51 21.50 0.98 4.16
CA HIS A 51 21.62 2.43 4.27
C HIS A 51 20.37 3.04 4.93
N TYR A 52 20.55 4.08 5.74
CA TYR A 52 19.47 4.72 6.50
C TYR A 52 18.53 5.62 5.67
N THR A 53 18.90 6.02 4.45
CA THR A 53 18.09 6.94 3.64
C THR A 53 18.44 6.89 2.15
N SER A 54 17.55 7.45 1.32
CA SER A 54 17.78 7.70 -0.11
C SER A 54 17.64 9.18 -0.47
N VAL A 55 18.39 9.62 -1.47
CA VAL A 55 18.26 10.94 -2.09
C VAL A 55 17.21 10.90 -3.19
N PHE A 56 16.14 11.65 -3.00
CA PHE A 56 15.16 11.95 -4.03
C PHE A 56 15.64 13.16 -4.85
N HIS A 57 15.68 13.01 -6.17
CA HIS A 57 15.82 14.13 -7.10
C HIS A 57 14.45 14.40 -7.72
N GLU A 58 14.04 15.66 -7.81
CA GLU A 58 12.75 16.02 -8.41
C GLU A 58 12.77 15.70 -9.92
N PRO A 59 11.90 14.80 -10.41
CA PRO A 59 11.96 14.31 -11.78
C PRO A 59 11.36 15.34 -12.76
N THR A 60 12.18 15.90 -13.65
CA THR A 60 11.74 16.89 -14.65
C THR A 60 11.01 16.31 -15.87
N PHE A 61 11.05 14.98 -16.02
CA PHE A 61 10.57 14.23 -17.19
C PHE A 61 11.06 14.74 -18.56
N THR A 62 12.19 15.47 -18.59
CA THR A 62 12.93 15.90 -19.81
C THR A 62 14.09 14.95 -20.17
N SER A 63 14.38 14.01 -19.28
CA SER A 63 15.26 12.85 -19.48
C SER A 63 14.66 11.70 -18.68
N GLU A 64 15.09 10.46 -18.98
CA GLU A 64 14.65 9.33 -18.17
C GLU A 64 15.05 9.57 -16.69
N PRO A 65 14.12 9.45 -15.71
CA PRO A 65 14.46 9.60 -14.30
C PRO A 65 15.48 8.55 -13.84
N ASN A 66 16.63 9.05 -13.34
CA ASN A 66 17.72 8.26 -12.76
C ASN A 66 17.23 7.41 -11.57
N GLN A 67 17.93 6.30 -11.32
CA GLN A 67 17.71 5.48 -10.13
C GLN A 67 18.13 6.27 -8.86
N LEU A 68 17.32 6.15 -7.79
CA LEU A 68 17.60 6.74 -6.48
C LEU A 68 18.98 6.30 -5.95
N SER A 69 19.62 7.14 -5.12
CA SER A 69 20.92 6.82 -4.52
C SER A 69 20.86 6.84 -2.99
N CYS A 70 21.50 5.87 -2.33
CA CYS A 70 21.41 5.69 -0.89
C CYS A 70 22.57 6.34 -0.13
N GLN A 71 22.31 6.76 1.10
CA GLN A 71 23.27 7.45 1.97
C GLN A 71 23.17 6.96 3.42
N GLY A 72 24.29 7.11 4.16
CA GLY A 72 24.40 6.66 5.54
C GLY A 72 24.43 5.14 5.66
N PHE A 73 25.56 4.52 5.33
CA PHE A 73 25.76 3.07 5.44
C PHE A 73 25.61 2.60 6.90
N ASP A 74 24.89 1.50 7.11
CA ASP A 74 24.58 0.92 8.43
C ASP A 74 25.33 -0.40 8.67
N PRO A 75 26.35 -0.45 9.56
CA PRO A 75 27.08 -1.68 9.85
C PRO A 75 26.23 -2.80 10.49
N PRO A 76 25.30 -2.54 11.44
CA PRO A 76 24.25 -3.49 11.84
C PRO A 76 23.40 -4.03 10.68
N GLY A 77 22.89 -3.17 9.80
CA GLY A 77 22.16 -3.53 8.60
C GLY A 77 22.92 -4.44 7.65
N PHE A 78 24.22 -4.19 7.46
CA PHE A 78 25.10 -5.09 6.74
C PHE A 78 25.35 -6.42 7.49
N ARG A 79 25.44 -6.39 8.83
CA ARG A 79 25.50 -7.59 9.69
C ARG A 79 24.22 -8.44 9.58
N HIS A 80 23.05 -7.83 9.38
CA HIS A 80 21.80 -8.53 9.08
C HIS A 80 21.90 -9.34 7.78
N ALA A 81 22.31 -8.70 6.67
CA ALA A 81 22.51 -9.37 5.39
C ALA A 81 23.56 -10.49 5.46
N MET A 82 24.69 -10.23 6.13
CA MET A 82 25.74 -11.23 6.35
C MET A 82 25.33 -12.37 7.27
N THR A 83 24.34 -12.18 8.16
CA THR A 83 23.78 -13.27 8.97
C THR A 83 22.94 -14.23 8.11
N MET A 84 22.19 -13.72 7.12
CA MET A 84 21.52 -14.60 6.14
C MET A 84 22.55 -15.40 5.31
N ALA A 85 23.63 -14.75 4.87
CA ALA A 85 24.73 -15.42 4.18
C ALA A 85 25.40 -16.50 5.05
N TYR A 86 25.60 -16.24 6.36
CA TYR A 86 26.12 -17.20 7.33
C TYR A 86 25.18 -18.41 7.49
N ALA A 87 23.89 -18.18 7.75
CA ALA A 87 22.92 -19.26 7.98
C ALA A 87 22.86 -20.22 6.77
N ILE A 88 22.91 -19.69 5.55
CA ILE A 88 22.99 -20.48 4.31
C ILE A 88 24.32 -21.26 4.22
N ASP A 89 25.45 -20.65 4.57
CA ASP A 89 26.76 -21.30 4.57
C ASP A 89 26.93 -22.36 5.69
N GLU A 90 26.13 -22.27 6.76
CA GLU A 90 26.02 -23.27 7.83
C GLU A 90 25.12 -24.45 7.40
N ILE A 91 23.94 -24.17 6.84
CA ILE A 91 23.00 -25.18 6.33
C ILE A 91 23.66 -26.04 5.25
N ASN A 92 24.38 -25.43 4.31
CA ASN A 92 25.12 -26.15 3.25
C ASN A 92 26.22 -27.08 3.76
N LYS A 93 26.60 -27.01 5.05
CA LYS A 93 27.57 -27.90 5.69
C LYS A 93 26.92 -28.94 6.60
N ASN A 94 25.60 -28.88 6.80
CA ASN A 94 24.88 -29.76 7.70
C ASN A 94 24.44 -31.05 6.97
N PRO A 95 25.04 -32.22 7.25
CA PRO A 95 24.68 -33.47 6.56
C PRO A 95 23.28 -33.99 6.93
N ASN A 96 22.57 -33.36 7.86
CA ASN A 96 21.26 -33.79 8.36
C ASN A 96 20.09 -32.92 7.86
N LEU A 97 20.34 -31.96 6.96
CA LEU A 97 19.35 -31.01 6.42
C LEU A 97 19.69 -30.75 4.94
N LEU A 98 18.70 -30.83 4.03
CA LEU A 98 18.89 -30.59 2.59
C LEU A 98 20.02 -31.42 1.92
N GLN A 99 20.04 -32.73 2.19
CA GLN A 99 21.03 -33.65 1.62
C GLN A 99 21.05 -33.58 0.08
N ASN A 100 22.21 -33.25 -0.48
CA ASN A 100 22.47 -33.07 -1.93
C ASN A 100 21.74 -31.87 -2.58
N VAL A 101 21.37 -30.84 -1.82
CA VAL A 101 20.82 -29.58 -2.36
C VAL A 101 21.54 -28.39 -1.72
N SER A 102 22.19 -27.57 -2.54
CA SER A 102 22.86 -26.35 -2.08
C SER A 102 21.94 -25.13 -2.11
N LEU A 103 21.94 -24.35 -1.04
CA LEU A 103 21.29 -23.05 -0.96
C LEU A 103 22.26 -21.94 -1.41
N GLY A 104 21.80 -21.12 -2.36
CA GLY A 104 22.37 -19.83 -2.73
C GLY A 104 21.49 -18.66 -2.25
N TYR A 105 21.93 -17.44 -2.49
CA TYR A 105 21.21 -16.23 -2.06
C TYR A 105 21.26 -15.08 -3.07
N SER A 106 20.26 -14.21 -2.98
CA SER A 106 20.18 -12.89 -3.63
C SER A 106 19.75 -11.87 -2.58
N LEU A 107 20.66 -11.00 -2.15
CA LEU A 107 20.41 -10.02 -1.09
C LEU A 107 20.42 -8.60 -1.68
N TYR A 108 19.42 -7.81 -1.34
CA TYR A 108 19.27 -6.41 -1.76
C TYR A 108 19.17 -5.48 -0.56
N ASP A 109 19.61 -4.25 -0.79
CA ASP A 109 19.49 -3.10 0.11
C ASP A 109 18.17 -2.36 -0.16
N ASN A 110 17.35 -2.16 0.87
CA ASN A 110 16.09 -1.41 0.78
C ASN A 110 16.26 0.10 1.03
N CYS A 111 17.43 0.53 1.53
CA CYS A 111 17.76 1.92 1.87
C CYS A 111 16.70 2.70 2.68
N ALA A 112 15.97 2.01 3.58
CA ALA A 112 14.82 2.55 4.31
C ALA A 112 13.79 3.26 3.39
N THR A 113 13.64 2.81 2.14
CA THR A 113 12.85 3.49 1.09
C THR A 113 11.93 2.50 0.36
N LEU A 114 10.61 2.66 0.52
CA LEU A 114 9.58 1.76 -0.02
C LEU A 114 9.81 1.38 -1.50
N VAL A 115 10.00 2.40 -2.35
CA VAL A 115 10.23 2.25 -3.80
C VAL A 115 11.42 1.33 -4.12
N ILE A 116 12.45 1.32 -3.28
CA ILE A 116 13.68 0.54 -3.47
C ILE A 116 13.49 -0.88 -2.95
N GLY A 117 13.06 -1.05 -1.69
CA GLY A 117 12.80 -2.37 -1.10
C GLY A 117 11.78 -3.18 -1.88
N PHE A 118 10.71 -2.53 -2.36
CA PHE A 118 9.70 -3.17 -3.19
C PHE A 118 10.20 -3.49 -4.62
N SER A 119 10.99 -2.61 -5.24
CA SER A 119 11.65 -2.93 -6.54
C SER A 119 12.61 -4.12 -6.42
N ALA A 120 13.33 -4.22 -5.29
CA ALA A 120 14.16 -5.37 -4.97
C ALA A 120 13.34 -6.66 -4.83
N ALA A 121 12.21 -6.61 -4.11
CA ALA A 121 11.31 -7.76 -3.96
C ALA A 121 10.77 -8.26 -5.31
N LEU A 122 10.42 -7.35 -6.24
CA LEU A 122 10.04 -7.71 -7.60
C LEU A 122 11.19 -8.37 -8.38
N SER A 123 12.42 -7.84 -8.29
CA SER A 123 13.62 -8.44 -8.91
C SER A 123 13.86 -9.88 -8.44
N LEU A 124 13.72 -10.13 -7.13
CA LEU A 124 13.82 -11.46 -6.54
C LEU A 124 12.74 -12.42 -7.07
N ALA A 125 11.52 -11.92 -7.27
CA ALA A 125 10.39 -12.68 -7.78
C ALA A 125 10.45 -12.96 -9.30
N SER A 126 11.10 -12.08 -10.09
CA SER A 126 11.16 -12.18 -11.56
C SER A 126 12.34 -12.99 -12.11
N GLY A 127 13.49 -13.00 -11.42
CA GLY A 127 14.75 -13.49 -11.98
C GLY A 127 15.56 -12.41 -12.70
N ARG A 128 16.75 -12.78 -13.20
CA ARG A 128 17.91 -11.86 -13.32
C ARG A 128 18.44 -11.55 -14.72
N GLU A 129 17.99 -12.25 -15.76
CA GLU A 129 18.71 -12.26 -17.05
C GLU A 129 18.11 -11.31 -18.12
N GLU A 130 19.01 -10.64 -18.85
CA GLU A 130 18.67 -9.63 -19.87
C GLU A 130 18.21 -10.24 -21.21
N GLN A 131 18.66 -11.47 -21.51
CA GLN A 131 18.40 -12.18 -22.76
C GLN A 131 18.27 -13.68 -22.49
N PHE A 132 17.09 -14.24 -22.72
CA PHE A 132 16.89 -15.68 -22.72
C PHE A 132 17.43 -16.29 -24.02
N LEU A 133 18.44 -17.17 -23.92
CA LEU A 133 18.93 -17.94 -25.07
C LEU A 133 17.98 -19.13 -25.34
N LEU A 134 17.27 -19.06 -26.48
CA LEU A 134 16.29 -20.07 -26.91
C LEU A 134 16.94 -21.38 -27.43
N GLN A 135 17.68 -22.07 -26.56
CA GLN A 135 18.17 -23.45 -26.79
C GLN A 135 17.43 -24.45 -25.90
N GLU A 136 16.17 -24.74 -26.26
CA GLU A 136 15.31 -25.87 -25.80
C GLU A 136 15.08 -26.09 -24.29
N THR A 137 15.75 -25.33 -23.41
CA THR A 137 15.90 -25.67 -21.98
C THR A 137 15.56 -24.52 -21.03
N CYS A 138 15.29 -23.31 -21.56
CA CYS A 138 15.04 -22.09 -20.79
C CYS A 138 16.07 -21.84 -19.68
N LEU A 139 17.35 -22.08 -19.99
CA LEU A 139 18.46 -21.83 -19.07
C LEU A 139 18.51 -20.36 -18.66
N GLY A 140 18.35 -20.13 -17.36
CA GLY A 140 18.59 -18.88 -16.66
C GLY A 140 18.43 -19.07 -15.15
N THR A 141 18.98 -18.17 -14.33
CA THR A 141 18.92 -18.33 -12.85
C THR A 141 17.48 -18.37 -12.34
N THR A 142 17.12 -19.43 -11.61
CA THR A 142 15.77 -19.65 -11.06
C THR A 142 15.32 -18.46 -10.18
N PRO A 143 14.09 -17.94 -10.33
CA PRO A 143 13.53 -16.97 -9.39
C PRO A 143 13.51 -17.54 -7.97
N VAL A 144 13.60 -16.68 -6.95
CA VAL A 144 13.80 -17.17 -5.58
C VAL A 144 12.64 -18.05 -5.10
N LEU A 145 12.96 -18.98 -4.20
CA LEU A 145 11.98 -19.89 -3.59
C LEU A 145 11.16 -19.21 -2.48
N GLY A 146 11.75 -18.23 -1.80
CA GLY A 146 11.10 -17.39 -0.80
C GLY A 146 11.99 -16.20 -0.44
N ILE A 147 11.40 -15.19 0.20
CA ILE A 147 12.08 -13.94 0.58
C ILE A 147 12.17 -13.83 2.11
N VAL A 148 13.34 -13.45 2.63
CA VAL A 148 13.58 -13.10 4.03
C VAL A 148 13.64 -11.58 4.17
N GLY A 149 12.89 -11.03 5.13
CA GLY A 149 12.58 -9.60 5.18
C GLY A 149 11.23 -9.30 4.50
N ASP A 150 10.87 -8.05 4.24
CA ASP A 150 11.57 -6.79 4.55
C ASP A 150 11.58 -6.52 6.08
N SER A 151 12.30 -5.48 6.52
CA SER A 151 12.28 -5.01 7.92
C SER A 151 11.07 -4.14 8.23
N PHE A 152 10.61 -3.31 7.29
CA PHE A 152 9.53 -2.35 7.53
C PHE A 152 8.14 -2.99 7.30
N SER A 153 7.18 -2.63 8.16
CA SER A 153 5.78 -3.10 8.02
C SER A 153 5.14 -2.64 6.72
N THR A 154 5.20 -1.34 6.39
CA THR A 154 4.67 -0.80 5.11
C THR A 154 5.31 -1.46 3.88
N PHE A 155 6.62 -1.73 3.91
CA PHE A 155 7.31 -2.34 2.76
C PHE A 155 6.97 -3.83 2.65
N SER A 156 6.74 -4.51 3.78
CA SER A 156 6.28 -5.89 3.82
C SER A 156 4.83 -6.04 3.36
N ILE A 157 3.96 -5.07 3.66
CA ILE A 157 2.57 -5.00 3.15
C ILE A 157 2.59 -4.85 1.63
N ALA A 158 3.23 -3.79 1.11
CA ALA A 158 3.29 -3.52 -0.33
C ALA A 158 3.96 -4.66 -1.11
N THR A 159 5.00 -5.26 -0.55
CA THR A 159 5.59 -6.49 -1.11
C THR A 159 4.60 -7.64 -1.13
N SER A 160 3.95 -7.95 0.00
CA SER A 160 3.07 -9.13 0.14
C SER A 160 1.81 -9.03 -0.72
N ASP A 161 1.22 -7.84 -0.87
CA ASP A 161 0.07 -7.60 -1.76
C ASP A 161 0.38 -7.96 -3.22
N VAL A 162 1.66 -7.97 -3.64
CA VAL A 162 2.08 -8.30 -5.01
C VAL A 162 2.73 -9.67 -5.13
N ILE A 163 3.72 -10.03 -4.31
CA ILE A 163 4.38 -11.35 -4.40
C ILE A 163 3.45 -12.48 -3.95
N GLY A 164 2.45 -12.17 -3.12
CA GLY A 164 1.36 -13.08 -2.77
C GLY A 164 0.45 -13.43 -3.95
N LEU A 165 0.34 -12.58 -4.98
CA LEU A 165 -0.36 -12.93 -6.22
C LEU A 165 0.33 -14.11 -6.92
N PHE A 166 1.67 -14.09 -6.95
CA PHE A 166 2.54 -15.16 -7.44
C PHE A 166 2.73 -16.31 -6.43
N LYS A 167 2.09 -16.21 -5.25
CA LYS A 167 2.09 -17.21 -4.16
C LYS A 167 3.51 -17.48 -3.61
N LEU A 168 4.41 -16.50 -3.67
CA LEU A 168 5.80 -16.61 -3.21
C LEU A 168 5.87 -16.37 -1.69
N PRO A 169 6.35 -17.33 -0.87
CA PRO A 169 6.42 -17.14 0.57
C PRO A 169 7.41 -16.05 1.00
N MET A 170 6.98 -15.24 1.97
CA MET A 170 7.74 -14.17 2.59
C MET A 170 7.88 -14.47 4.08
N VAL A 171 9.10 -14.36 4.63
CA VAL A 171 9.39 -14.59 6.05
C VAL A 171 10.11 -13.38 6.61
N SER A 172 9.36 -12.40 7.12
CA SER A 172 9.98 -11.21 7.73
C SER A 172 10.66 -11.56 9.07
N TYR A 173 11.71 -10.80 9.39
CA TYR A 173 12.43 -10.88 10.66
C TYR A 173 12.12 -9.72 11.62
N PHE A 174 11.39 -8.69 11.15
CA PHE A 174 11.20 -7.43 11.89
C PHE A 174 9.86 -6.70 11.64
N ALA A 175 9.07 -7.05 10.61
CA ALA A 175 7.81 -6.37 10.33
C ALA A 175 6.70 -6.80 11.31
N THR A 176 6.42 -5.97 12.30
CA THR A 176 5.62 -6.29 13.51
C THR A 176 4.14 -5.95 13.43
N CYS A 177 3.68 -5.10 12.50
CA CYS A 177 2.28 -4.67 12.43
C CYS A 177 1.28 -5.83 12.49
N SER A 178 0.30 -5.79 13.40
CA SER A 178 -0.74 -6.83 13.50
C SER A 178 -1.66 -6.90 12.28
N CYS A 179 -1.66 -5.88 11.40
CA CYS A 179 -2.28 -5.94 10.09
C CYS A 179 -1.76 -7.10 9.21
N LEU A 180 -0.48 -7.48 9.34
CA LEU A 180 0.12 -8.57 8.56
C LEU A 180 -0.31 -9.98 9.02
N SER A 181 -1.04 -10.09 10.14
CA SER A 181 -1.61 -11.36 10.62
C SER A 181 -2.86 -11.81 9.81
N ASP A 182 -3.44 -10.96 8.95
CA ASP A 182 -4.61 -11.34 8.14
C ASP A 182 -4.22 -12.28 6.99
N ARG A 183 -4.43 -13.59 7.20
CA ARG A 183 -4.20 -14.65 6.19
C ARG A 183 -5.10 -14.54 4.95
N ARG A 184 -6.20 -13.77 4.98
CA ARG A 184 -7.06 -13.56 3.79
C ARG A 184 -6.44 -12.55 2.83
N ARG A 185 -5.79 -11.50 3.35
CA ARG A 185 -5.01 -10.54 2.56
C ARG A 185 -3.58 -11.04 2.28
N PHE A 186 -2.92 -11.64 3.26
CA PHE A 186 -1.50 -12.02 3.21
C PHE A 186 -1.24 -13.54 3.34
N PRO A 187 -1.86 -14.41 2.51
CA PRO A 187 -1.79 -15.87 2.64
C PRO A 187 -0.38 -16.51 2.47
N SER A 188 0.60 -15.73 2.03
CA SER A 188 1.99 -16.16 1.82
C SER A 188 2.98 -15.48 2.77
N PHE A 189 2.52 -14.57 3.62
CA PHE A 189 3.36 -13.92 4.62
C PHE A 189 3.46 -14.77 5.89
N PHE A 190 4.67 -14.79 6.44
CA PHE A 190 5.03 -15.35 7.74
C PHE A 190 6.04 -14.41 8.39
N ARG A 191 6.24 -14.51 9.70
CA ARG A 191 7.33 -13.79 10.38
C ARG A 191 7.91 -14.52 11.57
N THR A 192 9.19 -14.26 11.79
CA THR A 192 9.97 -14.82 12.92
C THR A 192 10.04 -13.88 14.14
N ILE A 193 9.31 -12.76 14.07
CA ILE A 193 9.05 -11.83 15.17
C ILE A 193 7.56 -11.93 15.58
N PRO A 194 7.19 -11.73 16.87
CA PRO A 194 5.79 -11.67 17.27
C PRO A 194 5.03 -10.48 16.65
N SER A 195 3.70 -10.60 16.60
CA SER A 195 2.78 -9.52 16.19
C SER A 195 2.70 -8.40 17.23
N ASP A 196 2.61 -7.13 16.79
CA ASP A 196 2.48 -5.95 17.66
C ASP A 196 1.31 -6.05 18.64
N ALA A 197 0.24 -6.76 18.31
CA ALA A 197 -0.87 -7.00 19.23
C ALA A 197 -0.40 -7.68 20.54
N PHE A 198 0.63 -8.54 20.47
CA PHE A 198 1.28 -9.08 21.67
C PHE A 198 2.16 -8.05 22.40
N GLN A 199 2.83 -7.16 21.67
CA GLN A 199 3.64 -6.09 22.24
C GLN A 199 2.79 -5.02 22.97
N VAL A 200 1.66 -4.62 22.38
CA VAL A 200 0.66 -3.73 22.99
C VAL A 200 0.14 -4.33 24.29
N ARG A 201 -0.32 -5.58 24.28
CA ARG A 201 -0.75 -6.28 25.50
C ARG A 201 0.38 -6.48 26.52
N ALA A 202 1.62 -6.68 26.09
CA ALA A 202 2.79 -6.75 26.98
C ALA A 202 3.06 -5.40 27.68
N MET A 203 3.01 -4.29 26.94
CA MET A 203 3.16 -2.95 27.54
C MET A 203 2.00 -2.65 28.49
N ILE A 204 0.77 -3.02 28.15
CA ILE A 204 -0.39 -2.87 29.04
C ILE A 204 -0.27 -3.77 30.28
N GLN A 205 0.30 -4.99 30.17
CA GLN A 205 0.63 -5.82 31.33
C GLN A 205 1.67 -5.14 32.24
N ILE A 206 2.69 -4.48 31.68
CA ILE A 206 3.67 -3.69 32.46
C ILE A 206 3.01 -2.48 33.14
N MET A 207 2.17 -1.72 32.43
CA MET A 207 1.40 -0.61 33.02
C MET A 207 0.47 -1.08 34.14
N LYS A 208 -0.17 -2.25 33.96
CA LYS A 208 -1.05 -2.90 34.94
C LYS A 208 -0.30 -3.43 36.15
N HIS A 209 0.94 -3.88 35.97
CA HIS A 209 1.84 -4.31 37.04
C HIS A 209 2.28 -3.14 37.93
N PHE A 210 2.57 -1.97 37.34
CA PHE A 210 3.02 -0.78 38.07
C PHE A 210 1.93 0.26 38.39
N GLY A 211 0.67 0.01 38.01
CA GLY A 211 -0.47 0.88 38.29
C GLY A 211 -0.54 2.17 37.46
N TRP A 212 0.11 2.21 36.28
CA TRP A 212 0.24 3.42 35.46
C TRP A 212 -0.99 3.69 34.58
N THR A 213 -2.01 4.33 35.13
CA THR A 213 -3.26 4.63 34.42
C THR A 213 -3.23 5.86 33.50
N TRP A 214 -2.14 6.64 33.48
CA TRP A 214 -2.04 7.91 32.75
C TRP A 214 -0.69 8.03 32.03
N ALA A 215 -0.70 7.97 30.70
CA ALA A 215 0.49 7.95 29.86
C ALA A 215 0.34 8.80 28.59
N GLY A 216 1.44 9.21 27.96
CA GLY A 216 1.44 9.72 26.58
C GLY A 216 1.82 8.61 25.60
N LEU A 217 1.31 8.68 24.36
CA LEU A 217 1.69 7.79 23.26
C LEU A 217 2.31 8.62 22.11
N LEU A 218 3.43 8.15 21.58
CA LEU A 218 4.07 8.66 20.36
C LEU A 218 4.24 7.52 19.35
N VAL A 219 3.91 7.75 18.08
CA VAL A 219 4.03 6.72 17.03
C VAL A 219 4.65 7.26 15.74
N SER A 220 5.26 6.42 14.90
CA SER A 220 5.69 6.82 13.56
C SER A 220 4.53 6.97 12.56
N ASP A 221 4.71 7.83 11.55
CA ASP A 221 3.76 8.04 10.46
C ASP A 221 3.84 6.92 9.39
N ASP A 222 3.60 5.68 9.79
CA ASP A 222 3.63 4.50 8.92
C ASP A 222 2.68 3.39 9.42
N ASP A 223 2.59 2.26 8.71
CA ASP A 223 1.67 1.17 9.09
C ASP A 223 2.02 0.51 10.43
N TYR A 224 3.29 0.55 10.84
CA TYR A 224 3.72 0.10 12.16
C TYR A 224 3.13 1.02 13.26
N GLY A 225 3.55 2.28 13.29
CA GLY A 225 3.14 3.22 14.33
C GLY A 225 1.63 3.51 14.31
N ARG A 226 1.05 3.75 13.12
CA ARG A 226 -0.37 4.09 12.97
C ARG A 226 -1.31 2.92 13.20
N HIS A 227 -0.87 1.66 13.10
CA HIS A 227 -1.73 0.53 13.43
C HIS A 227 -1.73 0.26 14.95
N VAL A 228 -0.59 0.43 15.61
CA VAL A 228 -0.52 0.40 17.08
C VAL A 228 -1.38 1.50 17.70
N ALA A 229 -1.34 2.74 17.18
CA ALA A 229 -2.19 3.82 17.67
C ALA A 229 -3.71 3.52 17.61
N ARG A 230 -4.17 2.67 16.68
CA ARG A 230 -5.57 2.25 16.57
C ARG A 230 -5.99 1.30 17.69
N SER A 231 -5.13 0.35 18.05
CA SER A 231 -5.42 -0.71 19.04
C SER A 231 -5.00 -0.35 20.47
N PHE A 232 -3.99 0.49 20.66
CA PHE A 232 -3.47 0.78 22.00
C PHE A 232 -4.53 1.40 22.91
N GLN A 233 -5.33 2.35 22.42
CA GLN A 233 -6.35 3.01 23.23
C GLN A 233 -7.54 2.07 23.55
N SER A 234 -7.95 1.17 22.66
CA SER A 234 -8.99 0.16 22.96
C SER A 234 -8.48 -0.83 24.00
N ASP A 235 -7.33 -1.48 23.74
CA ASP A 235 -6.77 -2.52 24.60
C ASP A 235 -6.46 -1.98 26.01
N LEU A 236 -5.96 -0.74 26.12
CA LEU A 236 -5.69 -0.07 27.39
C LEU A 236 -6.98 0.21 28.19
N THR A 237 -8.05 0.61 27.49
CA THR A 237 -9.34 0.91 28.13
C THR A 237 -10.01 -0.37 28.61
N GLU A 238 -10.06 -1.41 27.78
CA GLU A 238 -10.78 -2.67 28.08
C GLU A 238 -9.99 -3.57 29.04
N SER A 239 -8.67 -3.68 28.90
CA SER A 239 -7.85 -4.59 29.71
C SER A 239 -7.45 -4.03 31.08
N PHE A 240 -7.51 -2.71 31.25
CA PHE A 240 -6.95 -2.03 32.43
C PHE A 240 -7.70 -0.74 32.87
N GLY A 241 -8.41 -0.06 31.98
CA GLY A 241 -9.07 1.21 32.29
C GLY A 241 -8.12 2.40 32.36
N GLY A 242 -6.96 2.32 31.70
CA GLY A 242 -6.04 3.45 31.56
C GLY A 242 -6.49 4.46 30.50
N CYS A 243 -5.89 5.64 30.49
CA CYS A 243 -6.18 6.70 29.52
C CYS A 243 -4.89 7.34 28.98
N LEU A 244 -4.90 7.72 27.70
CA LEU A 244 -3.83 8.52 27.11
C LEU A 244 -4.06 10.01 27.35
N ALA A 245 -3.03 10.70 27.82
CA ALA A 245 -2.99 12.16 28.01
C ALA A 245 -2.80 12.93 26.70
N TYR A 246 -2.13 12.28 25.75
CA TYR A 246 -1.95 12.69 24.36
C TYR A 246 -1.57 11.45 23.54
N SER A 247 -1.89 11.47 22.25
CA SER A 247 -1.44 10.49 21.27
C SER A 247 -0.99 11.26 20.03
N GLU A 248 0.31 11.27 19.76
CA GLU A 248 0.93 12.11 18.73
C GLU A 248 1.71 11.28 17.71
N ILE A 249 1.83 11.81 16.50
CA ILE A 249 2.51 11.15 15.37
C ILE A 249 3.82 11.89 15.10
N LEU A 250 4.93 11.15 15.11
CA LEU A 250 6.25 11.66 14.77
C LEU A 250 6.39 11.71 13.23
N PRO A 251 6.70 12.88 12.65
CA PRO A 251 6.77 13.05 11.20
C PRO A 251 8.02 12.40 10.59
N TRP A 252 7.91 11.91 9.36
CA TRP A 252 9.08 11.55 8.56
C TRP A 252 9.81 12.81 8.04
N GLY A 253 11.13 12.71 7.91
CA GLY A 253 11.97 13.81 7.41
C GLY A 253 12.19 14.91 8.46
N ASP A 254 12.77 16.03 8.03
CA ASP A 254 13.05 17.17 8.93
C ASP A 254 11.84 18.10 9.04
N ASN A 255 11.10 18.02 10.15
CA ASN A 255 10.01 18.94 10.50
C ASN A 255 10.20 19.45 11.94
N PRO A 256 11.08 20.45 12.15
CA PRO A 256 11.42 20.93 13.49
C PRO A 256 10.29 21.73 14.14
N ALA A 257 9.36 22.28 13.35
CA ALA A 257 8.17 22.96 13.87
C ALA A 257 7.23 21.98 14.59
N GLU A 258 6.98 20.82 13.97
CA GLU A 258 6.09 19.80 14.52
C GLU A 258 6.72 19.05 15.70
N LEU A 259 8.00 18.70 15.61
CA LEU A 259 8.73 18.13 16.75
C LEU A 259 8.71 19.09 17.97
N LYS A 260 8.86 20.40 17.73
CA LYS A 260 8.76 21.44 18.77
C LYS A 260 7.35 21.56 19.36
N ARG A 261 6.29 21.39 18.55
CA ARG A 261 4.89 21.31 19.03
C ARG A 261 4.69 20.10 19.95
N ILE A 262 5.10 18.91 19.51
CA ILE A 262 4.95 17.65 20.25
C ILE A 262 5.72 17.72 21.58
N VAL A 263 7.00 18.13 21.55
CA VAL A 263 7.83 18.25 22.76
C VAL A 263 7.27 19.31 23.73
N HIS A 264 6.68 20.40 23.23
CA HIS A 264 5.98 21.39 24.09
C HIS A 264 4.68 20.84 24.71
N LEU A 265 3.94 19.98 24.00
CA LEU A 265 2.78 19.27 24.57
C LEU A 265 3.22 18.30 25.68
N MET A 266 4.28 17.51 25.43
CA MET A 266 4.88 16.63 26.44
C MET A 266 5.28 17.42 27.70
N LYS A 267 5.85 18.62 27.53
CA LYS A 267 6.24 19.54 28.61
C LYS A 267 5.08 20.07 29.44
N LYS A 268 3.90 20.23 28.83
CA LYS A 268 2.66 20.69 29.47
C LYS A 268 1.86 19.56 30.12
N SER A 269 2.06 18.32 29.69
CA SER A 269 1.31 17.17 30.19
C SER A 269 1.64 16.82 31.65
N THR A 270 0.66 16.27 32.35
CA THR A 270 0.83 15.66 33.68
C THR A 270 1.26 14.20 33.61
N ALA A 271 1.19 13.57 32.43
CA ALA A 271 1.66 12.20 32.22
C ALA A 271 3.18 12.10 32.45
N ARG A 272 3.60 11.06 33.15
CA ARG A 272 5.02 10.75 33.39
C ARG A 272 5.50 9.56 32.58
N VAL A 273 4.62 8.63 32.23
CA VAL A 273 4.92 7.52 31.31
C VAL A 273 4.73 8.00 29.88
N VAL A 274 5.70 7.74 29.02
CA VAL A 274 5.65 8.03 27.57
C VAL A 274 6.00 6.77 26.80
N ILE A 275 5.02 6.24 26.07
CA ILE A 275 5.12 5.03 25.26
C ILE A 275 5.47 5.44 23.83
N VAL A 276 6.45 4.79 23.20
CA VAL A 276 6.89 5.14 21.85
C VAL A 276 7.04 3.92 20.95
N PHE A 277 6.21 3.85 19.91
CA PHE A 277 6.31 2.89 18.80
C PHE A 277 6.74 3.61 17.52
N ALA A 278 8.06 3.79 17.35
CA ALA A 278 8.63 4.47 16.20
C ALA A 278 10.04 3.95 15.87
N HIS A 279 10.42 4.04 14.59
CA HIS A 279 11.77 3.69 14.11
C HIS A 279 12.86 4.57 14.74
N ARG A 280 14.10 4.05 14.83
CA ARG A 280 15.25 4.72 15.47
C ARG A 280 15.46 6.18 15.04
N ILE A 281 15.17 6.51 13.78
CA ILE A 281 15.36 7.86 13.21
C ILE A 281 14.45 8.90 13.89
N HIS A 282 13.16 8.60 14.05
CA HIS A 282 12.19 9.49 14.72
C HIS A 282 12.61 9.77 16.16
N MET A 283 13.14 8.75 16.86
CA MET A 283 13.65 8.91 18.22
C MET A 283 14.92 9.76 18.31
N ILE A 284 15.83 9.68 17.33
CA ILE A 284 16.99 10.59 17.26
C ILE A 284 16.51 12.04 17.16
N GLN A 285 15.61 12.32 16.20
CA GLN A 285 15.09 13.66 15.94
C GLN A 285 14.28 14.23 17.12
N LEU A 286 13.40 13.42 17.72
CA LEU A 286 12.66 13.78 18.92
C LEU A 286 13.61 14.14 20.08
N MET A 287 14.67 13.35 20.27
CA MET A 287 15.60 13.56 21.36
C MET A 287 16.44 14.84 21.24
N GLU A 288 16.70 15.34 20.03
CA GLU A 288 17.38 16.63 19.86
C GLU A 288 16.53 17.80 20.40
N GLU A 289 15.22 17.80 20.14
CA GLU A 289 14.31 18.83 20.65
C GLU A 289 13.96 18.62 22.14
N VAL A 290 13.88 17.37 22.64
CA VAL A 290 13.74 17.05 24.08
C VAL A 290 14.92 17.58 24.89
N VAL A 291 16.16 17.42 24.38
CA VAL A 291 17.37 18.00 24.98
C VAL A 291 17.32 19.53 24.89
N THR A 292 16.92 20.09 23.75
CA THR A 292 16.82 21.55 23.53
C THR A 292 15.81 22.22 24.47
N GLN A 293 14.68 21.55 24.77
CA GLN A 293 13.70 22.03 25.75
C GLN A 293 13.97 21.57 27.19
N ASN A 294 15.02 20.77 27.42
CA ASN A 294 15.46 20.22 28.69
C ASN A 294 14.35 19.48 29.49
N ILE A 295 13.64 18.55 28.86
CA ILE A 295 12.53 17.82 29.50
C ILE A 295 13.03 16.55 30.19
N THR A 296 13.09 16.59 31.52
CA THR A 296 13.52 15.48 32.38
C THR A 296 12.37 14.94 33.24
N GLY A 297 12.57 13.78 33.87
CA GLY A 297 11.55 13.17 34.75
C GLY A 297 10.37 12.55 34.00
N LEU A 298 10.67 11.89 32.88
CA LEU A 298 9.76 11.04 32.12
C LEU A 298 10.23 9.58 32.20
N GLN A 299 9.27 8.65 32.28
CA GLN A 299 9.47 7.22 32.17
C GLN A 299 9.17 6.79 30.74
N TRP A 300 10.19 6.44 29.98
CA TRP A 300 10.00 5.95 28.63
C TRP A 300 9.64 4.46 28.64
N MET A 301 8.68 4.09 27.78
CA MET A 301 8.36 2.72 27.40
C MET A 301 8.67 2.55 25.92
N ALA A 302 9.79 1.87 25.63
CA ALA A 302 10.36 1.73 24.30
C ALA A 302 9.85 0.47 23.58
N SER A 303 9.54 0.62 22.30
CA SER A 303 9.25 -0.51 21.41
C SER A 303 10.53 -1.23 20.96
N GLU A 304 10.35 -2.43 20.42
CA GLU A 304 11.39 -3.27 19.83
C GLU A 304 12.21 -2.57 18.73
N ALA A 305 11.57 -1.65 17.99
CA ALA A 305 12.19 -0.89 16.90
C ALA A 305 13.32 0.05 17.34
N TRP A 306 13.38 0.47 18.61
CA TRP A 306 14.40 1.41 19.08
C TRP A 306 15.05 1.09 20.44
N THR A 307 14.51 0.16 21.23
CA THR A 307 15.00 -0.06 22.60
C THR A 307 16.46 -0.55 22.70
N THR A 308 17.01 -1.17 21.65
CA THR A 308 18.44 -1.54 21.57
C THR A 308 19.29 -0.60 20.71
N ALA A 309 18.81 0.60 20.37
CA ALA A 309 19.54 1.54 19.53
C ALA A 309 20.70 2.24 20.29
N ALA A 310 21.92 1.69 20.17
CA ALA A 310 23.13 2.19 20.82
C ALA A 310 23.40 3.70 20.62
N VAL A 311 23.03 4.25 19.46
CA VAL A 311 23.13 5.70 19.15
C VAL A 311 22.37 6.61 20.13
N LEU A 312 21.31 6.10 20.78
CA LEU A 312 20.55 6.82 21.81
C LEU A 312 21.14 6.62 23.22
N GLN A 313 21.99 5.61 23.40
CA GLN A 313 22.55 5.17 24.68
C GLN A 313 23.88 5.90 24.95
N THR A 314 23.82 7.24 25.03
CA THR A 314 25.01 8.09 25.21
C THR A 314 24.93 8.93 26.50
N PRO A 315 26.06 9.31 27.12
CA PRO A 315 26.06 10.17 28.31
C PRO A 315 25.37 11.54 28.14
N ARG A 316 25.23 12.03 26.89
CA ARG A 316 24.42 13.23 26.55
C ARG A 316 22.92 12.99 26.75
N LEU A 317 22.44 11.78 26.53
CA LEU A 317 21.02 11.43 26.49
C LEU A 317 20.52 10.69 27.75
N MET A 318 21.39 10.04 28.52
CA MET A 318 21.00 9.39 29.78
C MET A 318 20.33 10.28 30.84
N PRO A 319 20.61 11.60 30.96
CA PRO A 319 19.82 12.49 31.82
C PRO A 319 18.33 12.58 31.45
N TYR A 320 17.97 12.14 30.23
CA TYR A 320 16.64 12.21 29.65
C TYR A 320 16.01 10.81 29.42
N LEU A 321 16.83 9.81 29.07
CA LEU A 321 16.42 8.42 28.77
C LEU A 321 16.80 7.41 29.87
N GLY A 322 17.46 7.82 30.95
CA GLY A 322 17.83 6.94 32.06
C GLY A 322 16.62 6.32 32.75
N GLY A 323 16.63 5.00 32.88
CA GLY A 323 15.50 4.22 33.40
C GLY A 323 14.46 3.83 32.35
N THR A 324 14.68 4.10 31.06
CA THR A 324 13.83 3.57 29.97
C THR A 324 13.63 2.07 30.16
N LEU A 325 12.36 1.63 30.13
CA LEU A 325 11.98 0.23 30.03
C LEU A 325 11.59 -0.05 28.58
N GLY A 326 11.89 -1.22 28.05
CA GLY A 326 11.55 -1.54 26.67
C GLY A 326 11.32 -3.02 26.40
N ILE A 327 10.50 -3.27 25.38
CA ILE A 327 10.23 -4.60 24.85
C ILE A 327 11.29 -4.92 23.80
N ALA A 328 12.06 -5.99 23.97
CA ALA A 328 13.14 -6.35 23.06
C ALA A 328 12.95 -7.76 22.48
N ILE A 329 13.21 -7.91 21.18
CA ILE A 329 13.30 -9.22 20.50
C ILE A 329 14.18 -10.15 21.32
N ARG A 330 13.72 -11.38 21.57
CA ARG A 330 14.43 -12.38 22.37
C ARG A 330 15.87 -12.58 21.88
N ARG A 331 16.87 -12.33 22.75
CA ARG A 331 18.29 -12.57 22.44
C ARG A 331 18.53 -14.05 22.13
N GLY A 332 19.30 -14.32 21.09
CA GLY A 332 19.89 -15.64 20.82
C GLY A 332 21.40 -15.58 20.64
N GLU A 333 21.98 -16.74 20.33
CA GLU A 333 23.41 -16.88 20.07
C GLU A 333 23.62 -17.68 18.79
N ILE A 334 24.45 -17.15 17.89
CA ILE A 334 24.80 -17.79 16.60
C ILE A 334 26.30 -18.11 16.67
N SER A 335 26.61 -19.36 17.01
CA SER A 335 27.98 -19.85 17.10
C SER A 335 28.70 -19.69 15.76
N GLY A 336 29.99 -19.33 15.76
CA GLY A 336 30.79 -19.17 14.54
C GLY A 336 30.50 -17.91 13.70
N LEU A 337 29.44 -17.15 13.96
CA LEU A 337 29.09 -15.96 13.17
C LEU A 337 30.23 -14.93 13.12
N ARG A 338 30.84 -14.58 14.26
CA ARG A 338 31.97 -13.62 14.28
C ARG A 338 33.16 -14.09 13.44
N ASP A 339 33.46 -15.38 13.47
CA ASP A 339 34.55 -15.97 12.66
C ASP A 339 34.22 -15.97 11.16
N PHE A 340 32.94 -15.94 10.78
CA PHE A 340 32.51 -15.74 9.39
C PHE A 340 32.58 -14.25 9.00
N LEU A 341 32.09 -13.34 9.85
CA LEU A 341 32.14 -11.89 9.62
C LEU A 341 33.60 -11.38 9.47
N LEU A 342 34.54 -11.93 10.24
CA LEU A 342 35.98 -11.65 10.09
C LEU A 342 36.60 -12.15 8.77
N LYS A 343 35.92 -13.02 8.02
CA LYS A 343 36.36 -13.48 6.68
C LYS A 343 35.77 -12.65 5.54
N THR A 344 35.01 -11.60 5.85
CA THR A 344 34.51 -10.63 4.85
C THR A 344 35.70 -10.00 4.12
N SER A 345 35.70 -10.07 2.79
CA SER A 345 36.73 -9.46 1.94
C SER A 345 36.06 -8.95 0.65
N PRO A 346 36.46 -7.78 0.12
CA PRO A 346 36.06 -7.34 -1.21
C PRO A 346 36.62 -8.30 -2.28
N ASP A 347 35.87 -8.47 -3.37
CA ASP A 347 36.30 -9.27 -4.52
C ASP A 347 37.36 -8.53 -5.35
N LYS A 348 38.41 -9.24 -5.78
CA LYS A 348 39.47 -8.66 -6.64
C LYS A 348 39.05 -8.49 -8.09
N SER A 349 37.96 -9.11 -8.52
CA SER A 349 37.32 -8.84 -9.81
C SER A 349 36.33 -7.69 -9.68
N ASN A 350 36.45 -6.65 -10.51
CA ASN A 350 35.61 -5.45 -10.46
C ASN A 350 34.20 -5.68 -11.07
N ASN A 351 33.56 -6.79 -10.69
CA ASN A 351 32.21 -7.17 -11.09
C ASN A 351 31.18 -6.44 -10.20
N HIS A 352 30.03 -6.05 -10.76
CA HIS A 352 28.98 -5.36 -10.01
C HIS A 352 28.24 -6.22 -8.95
N ARG A 353 28.56 -7.52 -8.87
CA ARG A 353 28.04 -8.46 -7.85
C ARG A 353 28.83 -8.25 -6.56
N ASN A 354 28.16 -8.18 -5.42
CA ASN A 354 28.72 -7.94 -4.08
C ASN A 354 29.07 -6.46 -3.76
N ARG A 355 28.37 -5.49 -4.38
CA ARG A 355 28.60 -4.05 -4.17
C ARG A 355 28.54 -3.61 -2.69
N MET A 356 27.66 -4.22 -1.89
CA MET A 356 27.55 -3.95 -0.45
C MET A 356 28.89 -4.17 0.29
N VAL A 357 29.66 -5.20 -0.08
CA VAL A 357 30.92 -5.57 0.58
C VAL A 357 31.98 -4.49 0.36
N SER A 358 32.06 -3.94 -0.86
CA SER A 358 32.94 -2.82 -1.18
C SER A 358 32.51 -1.55 -0.43
N GLN A 359 31.21 -1.26 -0.33
CA GLN A 359 30.69 -0.12 0.42
C GLN A 359 31.01 -0.22 1.93
N PHE A 360 30.84 -1.41 2.52
CA PHE A 360 31.23 -1.72 3.90
C PHE A 360 32.73 -1.46 4.14
N TRP A 361 33.58 -1.89 3.20
CA TRP A 361 35.03 -1.75 3.31
C TRP A 361 35.47 -0.28 3.23
N GLU A 362 34.94 0.45 2.26
CA GLU A 362 35.17 1.90 2.10
C GLU A 362 34.71 2.70 3.32
N TYR A 363 33.57 2.33 3.93
CA TYR A 363 33.07 2.93 5.16
C TYR A 363 33.99 2.65 6.35
N THR A 364 34.31 1.37 6.58
CA THR A 364 35.05 0.90 7.77
C THR A 364 36.48 1.43 7.80
N PHE A 365 37.18 1.40 6.66
CA PHE A 365 38.57 1.85 6.54
C PHE A 365 38.71 3.30 6.03
N ARG A 366 37.59 4.02 5.83
CA ARG A 366 37.52 5.42 5.36
C ARG A 366 38.33 5.68 4.08
N CYS A 367 38.32 4.73 3.17
CA CYS A 367 39.06 4.72 1.91
C CYS A 367 38.10 4.66 0.70
N LYS A 368 38.63 4.73 -0.52
CA LYS A 368 37.89 4.49 -1.77
C LYS A 368 38.62 3.49 -2.66
N PHE A 369 37.91 2.59 -3.33
CA PHE A 369 38.52 1.75 -4.37
C PHE A 369 38.86 2.57 -5.62
N ALA A 370 39.74 2.05 -6.47
CA ALA A 370 40.13 2.69 -7.71
C ALA A 370 39.13 2.38 -8.85
N PRO A 371 38.71 3.36 -9.67
CA PRO A 371 39.03 4.79 -9.58
C PRO A 371 38.22 5.52 -8.49
N PRO A 372 38.85 6.34 -7.62
CA PRO A 372 38.13 7.09 -6.60
C PRO A 372 37.41 8.32 -7.20
N PRO A 373 36.51 8.97 -6.45
CA PRO A 373 35.90 10.23 -6.86
C PRO A 373 36.94 11.31 -7.20
N ALA A 374 36.62 12.16 -8.19
CA ALA A 374 37.49 13.25 -8.60
C ALA A 374 37.84 14.17 -7.41
N GLY A 375 39.13 14.44 -7.22
CA GLY A 375 39.63 15.23 -6.09
C GLY A 375 39.95 14.45 -4.82
N TRP A 376 39.43 13.22 -4.61
CA TRP A 376 39.59 12.45 -3.36
C TRP A 376 41.04 12.35 -2.87
N VAL A 377 41.94 11.86 -3.75
CA VAL A 377 43.37 11.72 -3.44
C VAL A 377 44.06 13.08 -3.28
N ALA A 378 43.60 14.11 -4.01
CA ALA A 378 44.14 15.48 -3.88
C ALA A 378 43.73 16.16 -2.56
N SER A 379 42.61 15.75 -1.96
CA SER A 379 42.21 16.09 -0.59
C SER A 379 42.82 15.20 0.50
N GLY A 380 43.77 14.31 0.15
CA GLY A 380 44.44 13.41 1.09
C GLY A 380 43.66 12.13 1.43
N GLY A 381 42.60 11.81 0.68
CA GLY A 381 41.80 10.60 0.87
C GLY A 381 42.55 9.32 0.47
N ALA A 382 42.46 8.29 1.31
CA ALA A 382 43.14 7.01 1.11
C ALA A 382 42.48 6.13 0.02
N LEU A 383 43.28 5.30 -0.65
CA LEU A 383 42.80 4.23 -1.53
C LEU A 383 42.68 2.92 -0.75
N CYS A 384 41.61 2.16 -0.99
CA CYS A 384 41.45 0.82 -0.44
C CYS A 384 42.32 -0.19 -1.22
N THR A 385 43.03 -1.05 -0.51
CA THR A 385 43.84 -2.15 -1.07
C THR A 385 43.06 -3.48 -1.13
N GLY A 386 42.02 -3.64 -0.31
CA GLY A 386 41.34 -4.92 -0.11
C GLY A 386 42.19 -5.92 0.69
N GLN A 387 43.14 -5.42 1.49
CA GLN A 387 44.03 -6.20 2.36
C GLN A 387 44.14 -5.60 3.78
N GLU A 388 43.32 -4.60 4.09
CA GLU A 388 43.21 -4.00 5.41
C GLU A 388 42.71 -5.03 6.46
N ASP A 389 43.25 -4.97 7.69
CA ASP A 389 42.91 -5.95 8.73
C ASP A 389 41.61 -5.57 9.46
N LEU A 390 40.53 -6.27 9.17
CA LEU A 390 39.23 -6.10 9.81
C LEU A 390 39.25 -6.48 11.31
N ALA A 391 40.19 -7.31 11.77
CA ALA A 391 40.34 -7.60 13.20
C ALA A 391 40.97 -6.45 14.00
N SER A 392 41.61 -5.48 13.31
CA SER A 392 42.25 -4.31 13.92
C SER A 392 41.30 -3.12 14.18
N VAL A 393 40.06 -3.18 13.66
CA VAL A 393 39.10 -2.07 13.72
C VAL A 393 37.94 -2.37 14.67
N GLU A 394 37.66 -1.43 15.56
CA GLU A 394 36.44 -1.43 16.38
C GLU A 394 35.25 -0.98 15.52
N THR A 395 34.29 -1.88 15.29
CA THR A 395 33.11 -1.65 14.45
C THR A 395 31.92 -2.46 14.95
N GLU A 396 30.73 -1.85 14.95
CA GLU A 396 29.47 -2.51 15.34
C GLU A 396 29.21 -3.78 14.51
N PHE A 397 29.67 -3.84 13.25
CA PHE A 397 29.55 -5.02 12.39
C PHE A 397 30.10 -6.31 13.02
N LEU A 398 31.14 -6.23 13.86
CA LEU A 398 31.73 -7.38 14.52
C LEU A 398 31.14 -7.68 15.90
N ASP A 399 30.28 -6.83 16.45
CA ASP A 399 29.59 -7.12 17.71
C ASP A 399 28.54 -8.22 17.50
N VAL A 400 28.70 -9.31 18.25
CA VAL A 400 27.81 -10.47 18.30
C VAL A 400 27.33 -10.77 19.73
N SER A 401 27.52 -9.84 20.66
CA SER A 401 27.19 -10.02 22.08
C SER A 401 25.68 -10.11 22.35
N ASN A 402 24.88 -9.38 21.56
CA ASN A 402 23.46 -9.12 21.79
C ASN A 402 22.60 -9.32 20.52
N LEU A 403 22.86 -10.42 19.79
CA LEU A 403 22.15 -10.76 18.54
C LEU A 403 20.64 -10.90 18.76
N ARG A 404 19.85 -10.15 17.97
CA ARG A 404 18.39 -10.04 18.11
C ARG A 404 17.69 -10.07 16.73
N PRO A 405 17.70 -9.03 15.87
CA PRO A 405 17.22 -9.16 14.48
C PRO A 405 17.95 -10.27 13.72
N GLU A 406 19.27 -10.42 13.93
CA GLU A 406 20.11 -11.47 13.36
C GLU A 406 19.57 -12.86 13.69
N TYR A 407 19.07 -13.04 14.91
CA TYR A 407 18.56 -14.33 15.35
C TYR A 407 17.19 -14.64 14.75
N ASN A 408 16.36 -13.63 14.47
CA ASN A 408 15.14 -13.79 13.67
C ASN A 408 15.48 -14.12 12.20
N ILE A 409 16.46 -13.44 11.60
CA ILE A 409 16.96 -13.74 10.24
C ILE A 409 17.45 -15.18 10.14
N TYR A 410 18.26 -15.63 11.11
CA TYR A 410 18.72 -17.01 11.23
C TYR A 410 17.55 -18.00 11.33
N LYS A 411 16.55 -17.73 12.18
CA LYS A 411 15.31 -18.52 12.28
C LYS A 411 14.53 -18.53 10.96
N ALA A 412 14.47 -17.43 10.22
CA ALA A 412 13.70 -17.31 8.97
C ALA A 412 14.31 -18.16 7.84
N VAL A 413 15.64 -18.09 7.67
CA VAL A 413 16.39 -18.94 6.74
C VAL A 413 16.22 -20.42 7.10
N TYR A 414 16.35 -20.77 8.38
CA TYR A 414 16.15 -22.15 8.82
C TYR A 414 14.70 -22.63 8.65
N SER A 415 13.68 -21.79 8.86
CA SER A 415 12.27 -22.15 8.57
C SER A 415 12.05 -22.48 7.09
N LEU A 416 12.62 -21.69 6.17
CA LEU A 416 12.58 -21.99 4.73
C LEU A 416 13.32 -23.29 4.40
N ALA A 417 14.49 -23.52 5.01
CA ALA A 417 15.28 -24.73 4.80
C ALA A 417 14.61 -26.00 5.37
N TYR A 418 13.99 -25.94 6.55
CA TYR A 418 13.22 -27.05 7.12
C TYR A 418 11.93 -27.32 6.35
N ALA A 419 11.24 -26.29 5.86
CA ALA A 419 10.08 -26.46 4.98
C ALA A 419 10.47 -27.15 3.66
N LEU A 420 11.62 -26.76 3.07
CA LEU A 420 12.16 -27.40 1.87
C LEU A 420 12.64 -28.83 2.16
N ASP A 421 13.27 -29.09 3.30
CA ASP A 421 13.75 -30.42 3.68
C ASP A 421 12.61 -31.40 3.97
N ASP A 422 11.54 -30.97 4.65
CA ASP A 422 10.30 -31.76 4.79
C ASP A 422 9.62 -32.00 3.43
N MET A 423 9.78 -31.08 2.47
CA MET A 423 9.25 -31.16 1.11
C MET A 423 10.19 -31.95 0.14
N LEU A 424 11.43 -32.24 0.52
CA LEU A 424 12.31 -33.16 -0.22
C LEU A 424 12.31 -34.56 0.41
N ARG A 425 12.08 -34.64 1.72
CA ARG A 425 11.58 -35.82 2.44
C ARG A 425 10.05 -35.93 2.33
N CYS A 426 9.50 -35.42 1.22
CA CYS A 426 8.08 -35.23 1.04
C CYS A 426 7.32 -36.55 1.04
N VAL A 427 6.04 -36.38 0.89
CA VAL A 427 4.99 -37.32 1.07
C VAL A 427 4.78 -38.46 0.00
N PRO A 428 5.38 -38.62 -1.22
CA PRO A 428 4.50 -40.25 -2.31
C PRO A 428 3.35 -41.13 -1.75
N GLY A 429 2.20 -41.10 -2.43
CA GLY A 429 0.99 -41.85 -2.05
C GLY A 429 0.37 -41.41 -0.72
N ARG A 430 1.04 -40.53 0.03
CA ARG A 430 0.53 -39.90 1.26
C ARG A 430 0.78 -38.39 1.29
N GLY A 431 1.28 -37.79 0.20
CA GLY A 431 1.63 -36.38 0.14
C GLY A 431 0.44 -35.45 0.29
N PRO A 432 0.67 -34.18 0.64
CA PRO A 432 -0.41 -33.27 0.98
C PRO A 432 -1.17 -32.72 -0.23
N PHE A 433 -0.63 -32.88 -1.44
CA PHE A 433 -1.23 -32.34 -2.65
C PHE A 433 -2.16 -33.35 -3.34
N SER A 434 -2.96 -32.85 -4.28
CA SER A 434 -3.92 -33.65 -5.05
C SER A 434 -3.35 -34.98 -5.56
N GLY A 435 -4.14 -36.06 -5.44
CA GLY A 435 -3.70 -37.43 -5.71
C GLY A 435 -2.72 -38.02 -4.69
N HIS A 436 -2.60 -37.41 -3.50
CA HIS A 436 -1.59 -37.71 -2.47
C HIS A 436 -0.14 -37.56 -2.97
N SER A 437 0.06 -36.53 -3.80
CA SER A 437 1.33 -36.22 -4.43
C SER A 437 2.14 -35.15 -3.67
N CYS A 438 3.34 -34.85 -4.20
CA CYS A 438 4.33 -33.91 -3.67
C CYS A 438 4.75 -32.81 -4.64
N ALA A 439 5.64 -31.94 -4.15
CA ALA A 439 6.60 -31.25 -5.00
C ALA A 439 7.86 -32.11 -5.20
N ALA A 440 8.59 -31.87 -6.28
CA ALA A 440 10.01 -32.21 -6.39
C ALA A 440 10.76 -30.94 -6.78
N LEU A 441 12.07 -30.91 -6.55
CA LEU A 441 12.87 -29.69 -6.72
C LEU A 441 12.82 -29.13 -8.15
N GLN A 442 12.84 -30.05 -9.13
CA GLN A 442 12.79 -29.77 -10.57
C GLN A 442 11.41 -29.25 -11.02
N THR A 443 10.41 -29.30 -10.15
CA THR A 443 8.99 -29.07 -10.46
C THR A 443 8.30 -28.16 -9.44
N LEU A 444 9.10 -27.39 -8.69
CA LEU A 444 8.67 -26.67 -7.49
C LEU A 444 7.95 -25.36 -7.82
N GLU A 445 6.67 -25.30 -7.47
CA GLU A 445 5.88 -24.06 -7.51
C GLU A 445 5.87 -23.42 -6.11
N PRO A 446 6.12 -22.11 -5.93
CA PRO A 446 6.35 -21.51 -4.60
C PRO A 446 5.23 -21.74 -3.57
N TRP A 447 3.97 -21.86 -4.03
CA TRP A 447 2.82 -22.13 -3.16
C TRP A 447 2.90 -23.50 -2.46
N GLN A 448 3.60 -24.47 -3.06
CA GLN A 448 3.80 -25.79 -2.48
C GLN A 448 4.61 -25.70 -1.17
N LEU A 449 5.52 -24.73 -1.06
CA LEU A 449 6.33 -24.53 0.16
C LEU A 449 5.53 -23.92 1.31
N ILE A 450 4.49 -23.11 1.03
CA ILE A 450 3.61 -22.49 2.04
C ILE A 450 3.03 -23.58 2.98
N HIS A 451 2.57 -24.69 2.39
CA HIS A 451 2.03 -25.83 3.12
C HIS A 451 3.02 -26.48 4.11
N TYR A 452 4.33 -26.40 3.82
CA TYR A 452 5.37 -26.91 4.71
C TYR A 452 5.79 -25.86 5.75
N LEU A 453 5.82 -24.58 5.38
CA LEU A 453 6.05 -23.46 6.30
C LEU A 453 5.03 -23.47 7.46
N GLU A 454 3.73 -23.63 7.16
CA GLU A 454 2.65 -23.79 8.17
C GLU A 454 2.87 -24.98 9.12
N LYS A 455 3.76 -25.92 8.78
CA LYS A 455 4.06 -27.14 9.54
C LYS A 455 5.46 -27.18 10.14
N VAL A 456 6.29 -26.16 9.89
CA VAL A 456 7.63 -26.01 10.48
C VAL A 456 7.54 -26.11 12.00
N ASN A 457 8.34 -26.99 12.58
CA ASN A 457 8.50 -27.10 14.03
C ASN A 457 9.86 -27.74 14.32
N PHE A 458 10.84 -26.92 14.67
CA PHE A 458 12.19 -27.34 15.02
C PHE A 458 12.67 -26.64 16.29
N THR A 459 13.83 -27.05 16.79
CA THR A 459 14.52 -26.39 17.89
C THR A 459 15.88 -25.93 17.41
N THR A 460 16.23 -24.68 17.69
CA THR A 460 17.57 -24.13 17.35
C THR A 460 18.66 -24.76 18.21
N THR A 461 19.92 -24.59 17.81
CA THR A 461 21.11 -24.95 18.60
C THR A 461 21.15 -24.27 19.98
N PHE A 462 20.50 -23.12 20.15
CA PHE A 462 20.37 -22.38 21.41
C PHE A 462 19.18 -22.85 22.28
N GLY A 463 18.34 -23.76 21.79
CA GLY A 463 17.21 -24.36 22.53
C GLY A 463 15.85 -23.68 22.32
N ASP A 464 15.77 -22.54 21.62
CA ASP A 464 14.48 -21.94 21.23
C ASP A 464 13.73 -22.87 20.27
N GLN A 465 12.44 -23.12 20.54
CA GLN A 465 11.52 -23.75 19.59
C GLN A 465 11.05 -22.74 18.55
N VAL A 466 10.98 -23.15 17.28
CA VAL A 466 10.56 -22.32 16.16
C VAL A 466 9.41 -23.00 15.42
N SER A 467 8.27 -22.31 15.37
CA SER A 467 7.12 -22.62 14.52
C SER A 467 6.23 -21.39 14.40
N PHE A 468 5.44 -21.33 13.33
CA PHE A 468 4.41 -20.30 13.16
C PHE A 468 3.08 -20.75 13.78
N ASP A 469 2.20 -19.79 14.08
CA ASP A 469 0.80 -20.04 14.43
C ASP A 469 -0.14 -19.97 13.20
N GLU A 470 -1.45 -20.01 13.43
CA GLU A 470 -2.48 -19.95 12.37
C GLU A 470 -2.48 -18.66 11.54
N ASN A 471 -1.88 -17.59 12.06
CA ASN A 471 -1.72 -16.29 11.39
C ASN A 471 -0.38 -16.15 10.68
N GLY A 472 0.50 -17.18 10.74
CA GLY A 472 1.87 -17.10 10.25
C GLY A 472 2.82 -16.37 11.22
N ASP A 473 2.37 -16.04 12.43
CA ASP A 473 3.14 -15.29 13.43
C ASP A 473 4.07 -16.21 14.24
N ALA A 474 5.20 -15.66 14.71
CA ALA A 474 6.11 -16.38 15.59
C ALA A 474 5.51 -16.66 16.98
N LEU A 475 5.98 -17.72 17.64
CA LEU A 475 5.68 -18.01 19.05
C LEU A 475 5.93 -16.74 19.92
N PRO A 476 4.91 -16.17 20.59
CA PRO A 476 5.07 -14.86 21.21
C PRO A 476 5.98 -14.88 22.44
N ILE A 477 7.16 -14.27 22.32
CA ILE A 477 8.12 -14.04 23.40
C ILE A 477 8.95 -12.78 23.15
N TYR A 478 9.07 -11.93 24.17
CA TYR A 478 9.99 -10.80 24.21
C TYR A 478 10.76 -10.76 25.53
N ASP A 479 12.00 -10.30 25.47
CA ASP A 479 12.74 -9.84 26.66
C ASP A 479 12.23 -8.45 27.06
N ILE A 480 12.40 -8.09 28.32
CA ILE A 480 12.15 -6.74 28.84
C ILE A 480 13.49 -6.20 29.33
N ILE A 481 13.91 -5.06 28.78
CA ILE A 481 15.20 -4.46 29.08
C ILE A 481 15.03 -3.10 29.76
N ASN A 482 16.03 -2.72 30.56
CA ASN A 482 16.08 -1.46 31.28
C ASN A 482 17.42 -0.76 31.04
N TRP A 483 17.37 0.55 30.78
CA TRP A 483 18.54 1.39 30.52
C TRP A 483 19.08 1.97 31.83
N GLN A 484 19.99 1.24 32.46
CA GLN A 484 20.62 1.64 33.72
C GLN A 484 21.73 2.67 33.47
N TRP A 485 21.75 3.75 34.25
CA TRP A 485 22.86 4.70 34.29
C TRP A 485 23.68 4.47 35.56
N LEU A 486 24.94 4.04 35.40
CA LEU A 486 25.78 3.62 36.52
C LEU A 486 26.55 4.82 37.12
N PRO A 487 26.90 4.80 38.42
CA PRO A 487 27.61 5.91 39.08
C PRO A 487 29.01 6.24 38.53
N ASP A 488 29.61 5.34 37.75
CA ASP A 488 30.87 5.55 37.04
C ASP A 488 30.68 6.14 35.63
N GLY A 489 29.46 6.54 35.29
CA GLY A 489 29.08 7.13 34.00
C GLY A 489 28.79 6.10 32.90
N LYS A 490 28.99 4.80 33.15
CA LYS A 490 28.66 3.75 32.18
C LYS A 490 27.16 3.57 32.01
N ILE A 491 26.79 2.97 30.89
CA ILE A 491 25.42 2.69 30.49
C ILE A 491 25.29 1.17 30.35
N ASN A 492 24.32 0.58 31.03
CA ASN A 492 24.09 -0.87 31.00
C ASN A 492 22.65 -1.16 30.56
N VAL A 493 22.50 -1.95 29.51
CA VAL A 493 21.19 -2.34 28.96
C VAL A 493 20.88 -3.74 29.48
N GLN A 494 20.35 -3.81 30.69
CA GLN A 494 20.14 -5.07 31.39
C GLN A 494 18.77 -5.67 31.05
N ASN A 495 18.73 -6.99 30.85
CA ASN A 495 17.47 -7.74 30.85
C ASN A 495 16.94 -7.83 32.29
N VAL A 496 15.73 -7.32 32.50
CA VAL A 496 15.01 -7.24 33.79
C VAL A 496 13.70 -8.02 33.76
N GLY A 497 13.46 -8.82 32.72
CA GLY A 497 12.21 -9.55 32.58
C GLY A 497 12.02 -10.21 31.22
N VAL A 498 10.92 -10.95 31.11
CA VAL A 498 10.47 -11.58 29.87
C VAL A 498 8.94 -11.55 29.89
N VAL A 499 8.32 -11.43 28.74
CA VAL A 499 6.88 -11.67 28.52
C VAL A 499 6.74 -12.77 27.45
N LYS A 500 5.84 -13.74 27.66
CA LYS A 500 5.65 -14.86 26.71
C LYS A 500 4.24 -15.43 26.74
N LYS A 501 3.76 -16.01 25.63
CA LYS A 501 2.49 -16.77 25.59
C LYS A 501 2.77 -18.26 25.88
N SER A 502 2.16 -18.80 26.92
CA SER A 502 2.22 -20.23 27.29
C SER A 502 0.88 -20.92 27.01
N ALA A 503 0.94 -22.18 26.56
CA ALA A 503 -0.24 -22.96 26.21
C ALA A 503 -1.15 -23.32 27.40
N SER A 504 -0.68 -23.06 28.64
CA SER A 504 -1.38 -23.42 29.88
C SER A 504 -1.84 -22.24 30.73
N LYS A 505 -1.33 -21.02 30.48
CA LYS A 505 -1.67 -19.82 31.29
C LYS A 505 -1.97 -18.56 30.46
N GLY A 506 -1.90 -18.62 29.12
CA GLY A 506 -2.03 -17.43 28.29
C GLY A 506 -0.75 -16.59 28.32
N GLU A 507 -0.87 -15.27 28.46
CA GLU A 507 0.30 -14.38 28.43
C GLU A 507 0.88 -14.20 29.84
N GLU A 508 2.17 -14.48 29.98
CA GLU A 508 2.92 -14.51 31.25
C GLU A 508 3.98 -13.40 31.26
N LEU A 509 3.71 -12.29 31.93
CA LEU A 509 4.73 -11.32 32.33
C LEU A 509 5.58 -11.85 33.50
N THR A 510 6.87 -11.55 33.51
CA THR A 510 7.75 -11.73 34.67
C THR A 510 8.79 -10.63 34.66
N LEU A 511 8.90 -9.93 35.79
CA LEU A 511 9.84 -8.82 36.02
C LEU A 511 10.70 -9.11 37.25
N ASP A 512 11.94 -8.65 37.19
CA ASP A 512 12.90 -8.64 38.28
C ASP A 512 13.11 -7.19 38.73
N GLU A 513 12.22 -6.73 39.60
CA GLU A 513 12.10 -5.32 39.99
C GLU A 513 13.29 -4.81 40.82
N GLU A 514 14.05 -5.70 41.46
CA GLU A 514 15.26 -5.32 42.20
C GLU A 514 16.41 -4.93 41.24
N ASN A 515 16.35 -5.39 39.99
CA ASN A 515 17.30 -5.07 38.92
C ASN A 515 16.84 -3.93 37.99
N ILE A 516 15.65 -3.35 38.19
CA ILE A 516 15.19 -2.18 37.42
C ILE A 516 15.80 -0.91 38.01
N PHE A 517 16.67 -0.25 37.26
CA PHE A 517 17.05 1.14 37.52
C PHE A 517 15.88 2.04 37.15
N TRP A 518 15.33 2.70 38.15
CA TRP A 518 14.28 3.70 38.02
C TRP A 518 14.80 5.10 38.31
N SER A 519 14.13 6.10 37.75
CA SER A 519 14.25 7.50 38.19
C SER A 519 13.28 7.88 39.33
N PHE A 520 12.42 6.95 39.81
CA PHE A 520 11.39 7.11 40.88
C PHE A 520 10.90 5.72 41.41
N VAL A 521 10.07 5.60 42.46
CA VAL A 521 9.97 4.33 43.26
C VAL A 521 8.53 3.83 43.57
N PHE A 522 8.23 2.51 43.41
CA PHE A 522 7.17 1.69 44.10
C PHE A 522 7.41 0.13 43.91
N LYS A 523 6.50 -0.83 44.26
CA LYS A 523 6.82 -2.29 44.49
C LYS A 523 5.79 -3.45 44.13
N GLN A 524 6.24 -4.46 43.33
CA GLN A 524 6.21 -5.98 43.42
C GLN A 524 4.89 -6.81 43.18
N THR A 525 4.72 -8.01 42.52
CA THR A 525 5.40 -9.07 41.64
C THR A 525 4.29 -10.05 41.05
N LEU A 526 4.31 -11.19 40.26
CA LEU A 526 5.17 -12.23 39.52
C LEU A 526 4.25 -12.99 38.45
N SER A 527 4.37 -14.17 37.72
CA SER A 527 5.00 -15.56 37.76
C SER A 527 4.92 -16.39 36.39
N ARG A 528 4.86 -17.77 36.32
CA ARG A 528 4.99 -18.66 35.08
C ARG A 528 4.40 -20.13 35.14
N ALA A 529 4.43 -21.16 34.22
CA ALA A 529 4.82 -21.55 32.80
C ALA A 529 3.80 -22.67 32.26
N THR A 530 3.74 -23.42 31.11
CA THR A 530 4.59 -24.01 29.97
C THR A 530 3.68 -24.50 28.73
N ALA A 531 3.84 -25.41 27.69
CA ALA A 531 4.78 -26.42 27.03
C ALA A 531 4.33 -26.88 25.54
N GLN A 532 5.02 -27.81 24.80
CA GLN A 532 4.78 -28.37 23.39
C GLN A 532 5.54 -29.74 23.10
N LEU A 533 5.75 -30.44 21.91
CA LEU A 533 5.08 -31.00 20.66
C LEU A 533 6.07 -32.04 19.96
N LYS A 534 6.04 -32.71 18.76
CA LYS A 534 5.24 -32.94 17.47
C LYS A 534 5.49 -34.44 16.95
N ARG A 535 5.64 -35.04 15.72
CA ARG A 535 5.71 -34.90 14.19
C ARG A 535 5.59 -36.37 13.55
N SER A 536 5.73 -36.90 12.29
CA SER A 536 6.00 -36.67 10.81
C SER A 536 5.49 -37.95 9.98
N SER A 537 5.79 -38.48 8.75
CA SER A 537 6.49 -38.27 7.41
C SER A 537 6.20 -39.47 6.40
N SER A 538 6.46 -39.44 5.04
CA SER A 538 6.36 -40.59 4.03
C SER A 538 7.17 -40.39 2.67
N LEU A 539 6.68 -40.65 1.40
CA LEU A 539 7.45 -40.49 0.07
C LEU A 539 6.55 -40.51 -1.38
N PHE A 540 6.20 -39.17 -3.27
CA PHE A 540 6.53 -37.93 -4.24
C PHE A 540 5.40 -37.43 -5.31
N SER A 541 5.65 -36.82 -6.54
CA SER A 541 5.34 -35.39 -7.01
C SER A 541 4.83 -34.89 -8.46
N SER A 542 4.64 -33.55 -8.76
CA SER A 542 4.24 -32.85 -10.08
C SER A 542 4.60 -31.30 -10.35
N CYS A 543 4.22 -30.58 -11.49
CA CYS A 543 4.80 -29.27 -12.11
C CYS A 543 3.97 -28.32 -13.11
N LYS A 544 4.19 -26.94 -13.27
CA LYS A 544 3.90 -26.03 -14.48
C LYS A 544 4.33 -24.48 -14.51
N LEU A 545 3.70 -23.61 -15.36
CA LEU A 545 3.86 -22.11 -15.51
C LEU A 545 3.19 -21.32 -14.35
N ARG A 546 3.81 -20.23 -13.84
CA ARG A 546 3.42 -19.62 -12.55
C ARG A 546 1.98 -19.07 -12.40
N LYS A 547 1.48 -18.18 -13.28
CA LYS A 547 0.08 -17.66 -13.18
C LYS A 547 -0.38 -16.86 -14.41
N GLN A 548 -1.70 -16.89 -14.65
CA GLN A 548 -2.49 -15.97 -15.48
C GLN A 548 -3.65 -15.45 -14.63
N PHE A 549 -4.16 -14.25 -14.91
CA PHE A 549 -5.40 -13.74 -14.28
C PHE A 549 -6.54 -13.69 -15.32
N ASN A 550 -7.66 -14.36 -15.04
CA ASN A 550 -8.81 -14.41 -15.94
C ASN A 550 -9.92 -13.47 -15.42
N PHE A 551 -9.78 -12.17 -15.67
CA PHE A 551 -10.72 -11.14 -15.20
C PHE A 551 -11.90 -10.92 -16.13
N ASN A 552 -12.95 -10.22 -15.63
CA ASN A 552 -13.96 -9.66 -16.51
C ASN A 552 -13.32 -8.49 -17.27
N GLU A 553 -13.23 -8.59 -18.61
CA GLU A 553 -12.65 -7.52 -19.44
C GLU A 553 -13.51 -7.13 -20.64
N MET A 554 -13.17 -5.97 -21.21
CA MET A 554 -13.56 -5.51 -22.54
C MET A 554 -12.34 -4.97 -23.28
N HIS A 555 -12.25 -5.26 -24.58
CA HIS A 555 -11.11 -4.85 -25.40
C HIS A 555 -11.49 -4.37 -26.81
N LYS A 556 -10.87 -3.27 -27.22
CA LYS A 556 -10.88 -2.76 -28.61
C LYS A 556 -9.44 -2.46 -29.01
N ALA A 557 -9.02 -2.97 -30.16
CA ALA A 557 -7.68 -2.70 -30.70
C ALA A 557 -7.57 -1.27 -31.26
N GLY A 558 -6.33 -0.78 -31.34
CA GLY A 558 -5.91 0.50 -31.92
C GLY A 558 -4.38 0.59 -31.90
N ASP A 559 -3.83 1.62 -32.53
CA ASP A 559 -2.37 1.87 -32.58
C ASP A 559 -1.78 2.17 -31.19
N VAL A 560 -2.59 2.76 -30.31
CA VAL A 560 -2.28 3.01 -28.89
C VAL A 560 -3.41 2.46 -28.04
N ILE A 561 -3.11 1.70 -26.99
CA ILE A 561 -4.11 1.18 -26.05
C ILE A 561 -4.10 2.02 -24.76
N LEU A 562 -5.28 2.46 -24.31
CA LEU A 562 -5.48 3.02 -22.96
C LEU A 562 -6.07 1.97 -22.01
N GLY A 563 -5.63 1.97 -20.75
CA GLY A 563 -6.13 1.09 -19.71
C GLY A 563 -7.25 1.74 -18.91
N GLY A 564 -8.22 0.94 -18.45
CA GLY A 564 -9.34 1.41 -17.62
C GLY A 564 -9.62 0.46 -16.46
N LEU A 565 -9.85 1.02 -15.26
CA LEU A 565 -10.22 0.30 -14.05
C LEU A 565 -11.55 0.85 -13.53
N PHE A 566 -12.57 -0.01 -13.45
CA PHE A 566 -13.93 0.38 -13.08
C PHE A 566 -14.56 -0.62 -12.11
N GLU A 567 -15.39 -0.13 -11.19
CA GLU A 567 -16.24 -0.94 -10.34
C GLU A 567 -17.45 -1.42 -11.15
N VAL A 568 -17.41 -2.62 -11.75
CA VAL A 568 -18.55 -3.19 -12.50
C VAL A 568 -19.32 -4.21 -11.65
N HIS A 569 -18.75 -4.62 -10.52
CA HIS A 569 -19.43 -5.36 -9.46
C HIS A 569 -19.09 -4.81 -8.06
N TYR A 570 -20.07 -4.77 -7.16
CA TYR A 570 -19.91 -4.20 -5.80
C TYR A 570 -19.20 -5.12 -4.80
N THR A 571 -18.99 -6.41 -5.11
CA THR A 571 -18.43 -7.39 -4.14
C THR A 571 -17.60 -8.50 -4.80
N SER A 572 -16.77 -9.18 -4.01
CA SER A 572 -16.10 -10.43 -4.39
C SER A 572 -16.20 -11.50 -3.28
N VAL A 573 -16.11 -12.77 -3.67
CA VAL A 573 -16.19 -13.92 -2.76
C VAL A 573 -14.80 -14.52 -2.51
N PHE A 574 -14.44 -14.60 -1.23
CA PHE A 574 -13.24 -15.25 -0.74
C PHE A 574 -13.54 -16.69 -0.32
N HIS A 575 -12.70 -17.63 -0.74
CA HIS A 575 -12.66 -18.99 -0.19
C HIS A 575 -11.37 -19.16 0.59
N GLU A 576 -11.44 -19.76 1.79
CA GLU A 576 -10.24 -19.97 2.62
C GLU A 576 -9.33 -21.04 1.98
N PRO A 577 -8.08 -20.71 1.62
CA PRO A 577 -7.21 -21.61 0.88
C PRO A 577 -6.53 -22.62 1.81
N THR A 578 -6.70 -23.91 1.54
CA THR A 578 -6.10 -25.00 2.34
C THR A 578 -4.67 -25.39 1.91
N PHE A 579 -4.18 -24.85 0.80
CA PHE A 579 -2.90 -25.19 0.15
C PHE A 579 -2.66 -26.70 -0.08
N THR A 580 -3.73 -27.51 -0.12
CA THR A 580 -3.71 -28.93 -0.56
C THR A 580 -3.98 -29.08 -2.06
N SER A 581 -4.45 -28.01 -2.70
CA SER A 581 -4.58 -27.84 -4.14
C SER A 581 -4.25 -26.39 -4.48
N GLU A 582 -4.10 -26.08 -5.77
CA GLU A 582 -3.99 -24.69 -6.21
C GLU A 582 -5.25 -23.89 -5.78
N PRO A 583 -5.12 -22.69 -5.17
CA PRO A 583 -6.27 -21.86 -4.85
C PRO A 583 -6.98 -21.31 -6.10
N ASN A 584 -8.31 -21.45 -6.14
CA ASN A 584 -9.15 -20.89 -7.19
C ASN A 584 -9.07 -19.35 -7.24
N GLN A 585 -9.34 -18.76 -8.40
CA GLN A 585 -9.44 -17.30 -8.56
C GLN A 585 -10.71 -16.73 -7.89
N LEU A 586 -10.60 -15.53 -7.33
CA LEU A 586 -11.73 -14.77 -6.77
C LEU A 586 -12.83 -14.53 -7.83
N SER A 587 -14.10 -14.57 -7.40
CA SER A 587 -15.26 -14.30 -8.25
C SER A 587 -16.05 -13.07 -7.78
N CYS A 588 -16.44 -12.21 -8.70
CA CYS A 588 -17.17 -10.97 -8.42
C CYS A 588 -18.70 -11.16 -8.46
N GLN A 589 -19.43 -10.39 -7.66
CA GLN A 589 -20.88 -10.50 -7.49
C GLN A 589 -21.56 -9.12 -7.29
N GLY A 590 -22.84 -9.04 -7.70
CA GLY A 590 -23.64 -7.81 -7.65
C GLY A 590 -23.23 -6.82 -8.74
N PHE A 591 -23.76 -6.98 -9.96
CA PHE A 591 -23.45 -6.15 -11.12
C PHE A 591 -23.94 -4.69 -10.94
N ASP A 592 -23.11 -3.72 -11.30
CA ASP A 592 -23.36 -2.28 -11.16
C ASP A 592 -23.63 -1.61 -12.53
N PRO A 593 -24.87 -1.19 -12.86
CA PRO A 593 -25.16 -0.52 -14.14
C PRO A 593 -24.53 0.87 -14.29
N PRO A 594 -24.54 1.79 -13.28
CA PRO A 594 -23.65 2.95 -13.23
C PRO A 594 -22.16 2.61 -13.45
N GLY A 595 -21.64 1.61 -12.75
CA GLY A 595 -20.29 1.08 -12.91
C GLY A 595 -19.94 0.68 -14.35
N PHE A 596 -20.85 -0.01 -15.01
CA PHE A 596 -20.73 -0.36 -16.42
C PHE A 596 -20.87 0.88 -17.34
N ARG A 597 -21.70 1.87 -16.98
CA ARG A 597 -21.82 3.17 -17.68
C ARG A 597 -20.51 3.97 -17.59
N HIS A 598 -19.75 3.87 -16.49
CA HIS A 598 -18.41 4.44 -16.37
C HIS A 598 -17.45 3.85 -17.42
N ALA A 599 -17.34 2.52 -17.48
CA ALA A 599 -16.50 1.82 -18.47
C ALA A 599 -16.91 2.16 -19.91
N MET A 600 -18.21 2.16 -20.20
CA MET A 600 -18.75 2.51 -21.51
C MET A 600 -18.57 3.99 -21.88
N THR A 601 -18.44 4.89 -20.90
CA THR A 601 -18.09 6.30 -21.15
C THR A 601 -16.64 6.44 -21.62
N MET A 602 -15.70 5.67 -21.07
CA MET A 602 -14.33 5.61 -21.59
C MET A 602 -14.31 5.06 -23.03
N ALA A 603 -15.07 3.99 -23.29
CA ALA A 603 -15.20 3.43 -24.63
C ALA A 603 -15.81 4.43 -25.64
N TYR A 604 -16.78 5.23 -25.21
CA TYR A 604 -17.38 6.31 -26.01
C TYR A 604 -16.39 7.44 -26.30
N ALA A 605 -15.69 7.96 -25.27
CA ALA A 605 -14.74 9.07 -25.45
C ALA A 605 -13.64 8.70 -26.45
N ILE A 606 -13.14 7.46 -26.37
CA ILE A 606 -12.20 6.90 -27.34
C ILE A 606 -12.82 6.80 -28.75
N ASP A 607 -14.08 6.40 -28.88
CA ASP A 607 -14.79 6.32 -30.16
C ASP A 607 -15.14 7.69 -30.78
N GLU A 608 -15.26 8.74 -29.96
CA GLU A 608 -15.39 10.13 -30.37
C GLU A 608 -14.06 10.73 -30.84
N ILE A 609 -12.98 10.55 -30.06
CA ILE A 609 -11.63 11.02 -30.39
C ILE A 609 -11.16 10.42 -31.73
N ASN A 610 -11.37 9.12 -31.94
CA ASN A 610 -11.06 8.43 -33.20
C ASN A 610 -11.82 8.97 -34.44
N LYS A 611 -12.85 9.82 -34.25
CA LYS A 611 -13.62 10.48 -35.33
C LYS A 611 -13.30 11.96 -35.46
N ASN A 612 -12.48 12.53 -34.58
CA ASN A 612 -12.14 13.94 -34.56
C ASN A 612 -10.94 14.21 -35.50
N PRO A 613 -11.11 14.88 -36.65
CA PRO A 613 -9.99 15.13 -37.57
C PRO A 613 -8.97 16.15 -37.04
N ASN A 614 -9.19 16.75 -35.87
CA ASN A 614 -8.34 17.80 -35.30
C ASN A 614 -7.50 17.32 -34.09
N LEU A 615 -7.55 16.03 -33.75
CA LEU A 615 -6.89 15.42 -32.59
C LEU A 615 -6.40 14.02 -33.00
N LEU A 616 -5.12 13.69 -32.76
CA LEU A 616 -4.53 12.37 -33.09
C LEU A 616 -4.67 11.95 -34.57
N GLN A 617 -4.34 12.86 -35.49
CA GLN A 617 -4.42 12.60 -36.93
C GLN A 617 -3.60 11.37 -37.35
N ASN A 618 -4.29 10.37 -37.91
CA ASN A 618 -3.74 9.07 -38.34
C ASN A 618 -3.24 8.16 -37.21
N VAL A 619 -3.71 8.34 -35.97
CA VAL A 619 -3.42 7.43 -34.84
C VAL A 619 -4.73 7.00 -34.18
N SER A 620 -5.01 5.70 -34.14
CA SER A 620 -6.21 5.16 -33.50
C SER A 620 -5.98 4.80 -32.03
N LEU A 621 -6.92 5.20 -31.18
CA LEU A 621 -6.99 4.80 -29.78
C LEU A 621 -7.83 3.52 -29.62
N GLY A 622 -7.25 2.50 -29.03
CA GLY A 622 -7.91 1.31 -28.50
C GLY A 622 -7.99 1.34 -26.97
N TYR A 623 -8.60 0.32 -26.37
CA TYR A 623 -8.75 0.22 -24.92
C TYR A 623 -8.65 -1.21 -24.37
N SER A 624 -8.26 -1.30 -23.10
CA SER A 624 -8.39 -2.50 -22.26
C SER A 624 -9.05 -2.09 -20.95
N LEU A 625 -10.29 -2.52 -20.72
CA LEU A 625 -11.08 -2.15 -19.53
C LEU A 625 -11.23 -3.38 -18.63
N TYR A 626 -10.97 -3.23 -17.34
CA TYR A 626 -11.13 -4.28 -16.33
C TYR A 626 -12.06 -3.86 -15.19
N ASP A 627 -12.70 -4.87 -14.62
CA ASP A 627 -13.54 -4.80 -13.44
C ASP A 627 -12.69 -4.93 -12.16
N ASN A 628 -12.72 -3.92 -11.28
CA ASN A 628 -12.01 -3.95 -10.00
C ASN A 628 -12.81 -4.66 -8.89
N CYS A 629 -14.09 -4.97 -9.13
CA CYS A 629 -15.01 -5.67 -8.23
C CYS A 629 -15.06 -5.10 -6.79
N ALA A 630 -14.89 -3.79 -6.61
CA ALA A 630 -14.75 -3.11 -5.32
C ALA A 630 -13.71 -3.77 -4.38
N THR A 631 -12.69 -4.44 -4.94
CA THR A 631 -11.75 -5.30 -4.21
C THR A 631 -10.31 -4.99 -4.59
N LEU A 632 -9.53 -4.47 -3.63
CA LEU A 632 -8.12 -4.06 -3.81
C LEU A 632 -7.30 -5.06 -4.63
N VAL A 633 -7.31 -6.34 -4.22
CA VAL A 633 -6.52 -7.41 -4.86
C VAL A 633 -6.89 -7.60 -6.35
N ILE A 634 -8.15 -7.36 -6.72
CA ILE A 634 -8.64 -7.54 -8.09
C ILE A 634 -8.29 -6.32 -8.94
N GLY A 635 -8.65 -5.10 -8.50
CA GLY A 635 -8.30 -3.85 -9.19
C GLY A 635 -6.79 -3.68 -9.39
N PHE A 636 -6.00 -4.00 -8.35
CA PHE A 636 -4.54 -3.97 -8.43
C PHE A 636 -3.99 -5.00 -9.44
N SER A 637 -4.48 -6.24 -9.41
CA SER A 637 -4.04 -7.28 -10.36
C SER A 637 -4.43 -6.95 -11.81
N ALA A 638 -5.57 -6.29 -12.00
CA ALA A 638 -5.97 -5.76 -13.31
C ALA A 638 -5.02 -4.64 -13.77
N ALA A 639 -4.64 -3.72 -12.89
CA ALA A 639 -3.66 -2.67 -13.19
C ALA A 639 -2.28 -3.25 -13.60
N LEU A 640 -1.83 -4.29 -12.89
CA LEU A 640 -0.60 -5.02 -13.24
C LEU A 640 -0.72 -5.69 -14.62
N SER A 641 -1.90 -6.24 -14.95
CA SER A 641 -2.18 -6.87 -16.27
C SER A 641 -2.17 -5.84 -17.41
N LEU A 642 -2.72 -4.63 -17.18
CA LEU A 642 -2.65 -3.49 -18.11
C LEU A 642 -1.20 -3.07 -18.39
N ALA A 643 -0.34 -3.11 -17.37
CA ALA A 643 1.08 -2.82 -17.52
C ALA A 643 1.84 -3.98 -18.20
N SER A 644 1.50 -5.25 -17.97
CA SER A 644 2.29 -6.39 -18.47
C SER A 644 2.03 -6.79 -19.92
N GLY A 645 0.78 -6.69 -20.41
CA GLY A 645 0.37 -7.27 -21.70
C GLY A 645 -0.36 -8.63 -21.55
N ARG A 646 -0.83 -9.18 -22.67
CA ARG A 646 -2.05 -10.04 -22.70
C ARG A 646 -1.89 -11.52 -23.07
N GLU A 647 -0.73 -12.00 -23.53
CA GLU A 647 -0.65 -13.28 -24.26
C GLU A 647 -0.23 -14.50 -23.41
N GLU A 648 -0.91 -15.63 -23.62
CA GLU A 648 -0.68 -16.91 -22.90
C GLU A 648 0.53 -17.71 -23.42
N GLN A 649 0.84 -17.59 -24.71
CA GLN A 649 1.89 -18.35 -25.39
C GLN A 649 2.56 -17.49 -26.44
N PHE A 650 3.88 -17.26 -26.30
CA PHE A 650 4.69 -16.75 -27.40
C PHE A 650 4.81 -17.84 -28.47
N LEU A 651 4.16 -17.63 -29.63
CA LEU A 651 4.31 -18.53 -30.77
C LEU A 651 5.74 -18.42 -31.32
N LEU A 652 6.51 -19.49 -31.12
CA LEU A 652 7.98 -19.58 -31.25
C LEU A 652 8.60 -19.28 -32.64
N GLN A 653 7.84 -18.76 -33.62
CA GLN A 653 8.32 -18.60 -34.99
C GLN A 653 8.36 -17.16 -35.53
N GLU A 654 7.47 -16.25 -35.14
CA GLU A 654 7.45 -14.88 -35.71
C GLU A 654 7.29 -13.77 -34.67
N THR A 655 8.44 -13.25 -34.22
CA THR A 655 8.63 -12.05 -33.38
C THR A 655 8.10 -12.10 -31.94
N CYS A 656 8.80 -11.46 -31.00
CA CYS A 656 8.31 -11.24 -29.63
C CYS A 656 7.37 -10.02 -29.54
N LEU A 657 6.54 -9.78 -30.57
CA LEU A 657 5.57 -8.68 -30.63
C LEU A 657 4.25 -9.03 -29.93
N GLY A 658 4.35 -9.38 -28.64
CA GLY A 658 3.17 -9.43 -27.78
C GLY A 658 2.53 -8.06 -27.66
N THR A 659 1.20 -8.02 -27.46
CA THR A 659 0.40 -6.78 -27.40
C THR A 659 1.06 -5.67 -26.59
N THR A 660 1.22 -4.48 -27.17
CA THR A 660 1.78 -3.29 -26.52
C THR A 660 1.12 -3.02 -25.16
N PRO A 661 1.90 -2.73 -24.09
CA PRO A 661 1.31 -2.28 -22.83
C PRO A 661 0.50 -1.00 -23.02
N VAL A 662 -0.41 -0.73 -22.09
CA VAL A 662 -1.18 0.52 -22.17
C VAL A 662 -0.29 1.75 -21.97
N LEU A 663 -0.62 2.85 -22.65
CA LEU A 663 0.13 4.10 -22.57
C LEU A 663 -0.19 4.91 -21.30
N GLY A 664 -1.37 4.70 -20.73
CA GLY A 664 -1.83 5.27 -19.46
C GLY A 664 -3.05 4.53 -18.94
N ILE A 665 -3.34 4.67 -17.65
CA ILE A 665 -4.51 4.07 -16.99
C ILE A 665 -5.50 5.17 -16.57
N VAL A 666 -6.79 4.95 -16.81
CA VAL A 666 -7.90 5.75 -16.28
C VAL A 666 -8.57 4.99 -15.12
N GLY A 667 -8.80 5.67 -14.00
CA GLY A 667 -9.13 5.02 -12.72
C GLY A 667 -7.88 4.84 -11.85
N ASP A 668 -7.92 4.11 -10.74
CA ASP A 668 -9.08 3.45 -10.12
C ASP A 668 -10.05 4.48 -9.50
N SER A 669 -11.23 4.05 -9.03
CA SER A 669 -12.17 4.90 -8.29
C SER A 669 -11.79 5.10 -6.82
N PHE A 670 -11.25 4.08 -6.15
CA PHE A 670 -10.97 4.13 -4.72
C PHE A 670 -9.60 4.75 -4.42
N SER A 671 -9.53 5.61 -3.40
CA SER A 671 -8.27 6.19 -2.91
C SER A 671 -7.26 5.12 -2.52
N THR A 672 -7.66 4.14 -1.68
CA THR A 672 -6.81 3.02 -1.25
C THR A 672 -6.27 2.20 -2.42
N PHE A 673 -7.09 1.96 -3.46
CA PHE A 673 -6.68 1.15 -4.62
C PHE A 673 -5.77 1.96 -5.54
N SER A 674 -6.02 3.27 -5.67
CA SER A 674 -5.18 4.20 -6.42
C SER A 674 -3.81 4.40 -5.79
N ILE A 675 -3.71 4.42 -4.46
CA ILE A 675 -2.44 4.44 -3.71
C ILE A 675 -1.63 3.19 -4.03
N ALA A 676 -2.18 2.00 -3.75
CA ALA A 676 -1.49 0.72 -3.95
C ALA A 676 -1.11 0.49 -5.43
N THR A 677 -1.97 0.92 -6.36
CA THR A 677 -1.66 0.88 -7.79
C THR A 677 -0.53 1.84 -8.14
N SER A 678 -0.56 3.09 -7.66
CA SER A 678 0.45 4.11 -7.98
C SER A 678 1.83 3.77 -7.42
N ASP A 679 1.92 3.22 -6.21
CA ASP A 679 3.19 2.77 -5.60
C ASP A 679 3.92 1.71 -6.45
N VAL A 680 3.19 0.95 -7.29
CA VAL A 680 3.76 -0.11 -8.16
C VAL A 680 3.85 0.31 -9.62
N ILE A 681 2.77 0.87 -10.17
CA ILE A 681 2.69 1.31 -11.57
C ILE A 681 3.63 2.51 -11.83
N GLY A 682 3.87 3.35 -10.81
CA GLY A 682 4.90 4.38 -10.83
C GLY A 682 6.32 3.85 -11.05
N LEU A 683 6.63 2.60 -10.65
CA LEU A 683 7.94 1.98 -10.94
C LEU A 683 8.17 1.81 -12.45
N PHE A 684 7.10 1.55 -13.21
CA PHE A 684 7.10 1.44 -14.66
C PHE A 684 6.92 2.81 -15.34
N LYS A 685 6.82 3.89 -14.57
CA LYS A 685 6.68 5.29 -15.02
C LYS A 685 5.45 5.49 -15.93
N LEU A 686 4.41 4.71 -15.70
CA LEU A 686 3.15 4.72 -16.46
C LEU A 686 2.17 5.74 -15.83
N PRO A 687 1.67 6.74 -16.57
CA PRO A 687 0.70 7.70 -16.04
C PRO A 687 -0.63 7.05 -15.67
N MET A 688 -1.17 7.48 -14.54
CA MET A 688 -2.46 7.05 -13.99
C MET A 688 -3.33 8.28 -13.74
N VAL A 689 -4.53 8.32 -14.32
CA VAL A 689 -5.47 9.45 -14.23
C VAL A 689 -6.77 8.97 -13.58
N SER A 690 -6.88 9.14 -12.27
CA SER A 690 -8.12 8.78 -11.56
C SER A 690 -9.25 9.77 -11.85
N TYR A 691 -10.47 9.25 -11.92
CA TYR A 691 -11.70 10.02 -12.09
C TYR A 691 -12.46 10.25 -10.76
N PHE A 692 -12.04 9.62 -9.66
CA PHE A 692 -12.80 9.60 -8.39
C PHE A 692 -11.97 9.48 -7.10
N ALA A 693 -10.67 9.15 -7.15
CA ALA A 693 -9.85 8.99 -5.96
C ALA A 693 -9.45 10.36 -5.36
N THR A 694 -10.15 10.79 -4.32
CA THR A 694 -10.13 12.16 -3.77
C THR A 694 -9.12 12.42 -2.64
N CYS A 695 -8.55 11.38 -2.01
CA CYS A 695 -7.63 11.55 -0.87
C CYS A 695 -6.51 12.58 -1.12
N SER A 696 -6.36 13.58 -0.24
CA SER A 696 -5.25 14.54 -0.31
C SER A 696 -3.87 13.92 -0.13
N CYS A 697 -3.78 12.69 0.37
CA CYS A 697 -2.56 11.89 0.36
C CYS A 697 -2.01 11.63 -1.05
N LEU A 698 -2.86 11.54 -2.09
CA LEU A 698 -2.43 11.30 -3.47
C LEU A 698 -1.79 12.52 -4.14
N SER A 699 -1.88 13.70 -3.52
CA SER A 699 -1.25 14.95 -3.99
C SER A 699 0.29 14.96 -3.81
N ASP A 700 0.88 14.01 -3.07
CA ASP A 700 2.34 13.95 -2.87
C ASP A 700 3.07 13.46 -4.14
N ARG A 701 3.54 14.40 -4.95
CA ARG A 701 4.35 14.14 -6.16
C ARG A 701 5.67 13.41 -5.89
N ARG A 702 6.19 13.37 -4.65
CA ARG A 702 7.43 12.62 -4.33
C ARG A 702 7.16 11.13 -4.20
N ARG A 703 5.97 10.75 -3.70
CA ARG A 703 5.51 9.36 -3.67
C ARG A 703 4.82 8.94 -4.97
N PHE A 704 4.00 9.81 -5.55
CA PHE A 704 3.13 9.50 -6.69
C PHE A 704 3.42 10.36 -7.95
N PRO A 705 4.66 10.38 -8.48
CA PRO A 705 5.05 11.28 -9.57
C PRO A 705 4.39 11.01 -10.94
N SER A 706 3.70 9.88 -11.10
CA SER A 706 2.91 9.55 -12.31
C SER A 706 1.40 9.53 -12.08
N PHE A 707 0.92 9.91 -10.88
CA PHE A 707 -0.50 10.03 -10.58
C PHE A 707 -1.03 11.43 -10.92
N PHE A 708 -2.24 11.46 -11.47
CA PHE A 708 -3.02 12.65 -11.78
C PHE A 708 -4.50 12.33 -11.53
N ARG A 709 -5.36 13.35 -11.41
CA ARG A 709 -6.80 13.10 -11.32
C ARG A 709 -7.66 14.23 -11.88
N THR A 710 -8.79 13.87 -12.48
CA THR A 710 -9.77 14.81 -13.06
C THR A 710 -10.88 15.23 -12.08
N ILE A 711 -10.72 14.87 -10.81
CA ILE A 711 -11.52 15.27 -9.64
C ILE A 711 -10.64 16.10 -8.68
N PRO A 712 -11.20 17.07 -7.92
CA PRO A 712 -10.43 17.82 -6.92
C PRO A 712 -9.97 16.97 -5.73
N SER A 713 -9.00 17.48 -4.96
CA SER A 713 -8.51 16.89 -3.71
C SER A 713 -9.46 17.13 -2.53
N ASP A 714 -9.62 16.14 -1.64
CA ASP A 714 -10.43 16.21 -0.41
C ASP A 714 -10.12 17.45 0.44
N ALA A 715 -8.86 17.91 0.45
CA ALA A 715 -8.47 19.12 1.17
C ALA A 715 -9.27 20.36 0.72
N PHE A 716 -9.68 20.45 -0.55
CA PHE A 716 -10.58 21.51 -1.04
C PHE A 716 -12.03 21.29 -0.55
N GLN A 717 -12.49 20.05 -0.52
CA GLN A 717 -13.83 19.69 -0.06
C GLN A 717 -14.03 19.92 1.45
N VAL A 718 -13.03 19.61 2.27
CA VAL A 718 -13.02 19.91 3.71
C VAL A 718 -13.15 21.42 3.92
N ARG A 719 -12.35 22.23 3.22
CA ARG A 719 -12.47 23.71 3.28
C ARG A 719 -13.81 24.21 2.76
N ALA A 720 -14.37 23.62 1.70
CA ALA A 720 -15.70 23.94 1.20
C ALA A 720 -16.80 23.68 2.24
N MET A 721 -16.79 22.52 2.90
CA MET A 721 -17.73 22.22 3.98
C MET A 721 -17.57 23.19 5.16
N ILE A 722 -16.33 23.51 5.56
CA ILE A 722 -16.04 24.49 6.60
C ILE A 722 -16.53 25.90 6.20
N GLN A 723 -16.46 26.28 4.93
CA GLN A 723 -17.07 27.54 4.44
C GLN A 723 -18.60 27.53 4.51
N ILE A 724 -19.26 26.40 4.22
CA ILE A 724 -20.72 26.26 4.40
C ILE A 724 -21.09 26.38 5.88
N MET A 725 -20.34 25.73 6.78
CA MET A 725 -20.51 25.88 8.23
C MET A 725 -20.29 27.33 8.69
N LYS A 726 -19.28 28.01 8.15
CA LYS A 726 -18.98 29.43 8.40
C LYS A 726 -20.13 30.35 8.00
N HIS A 727 -20.73 30.08 6.83
CA HIS A 727 -21.85 30.85 6.27
C HIS A 727 -23.09 30.76 7.16
N PHE A 728 -23.46 29.56 7.59
CA PHE A 728 -24.63 29.33 8.46
C PHE A 728 -24.34 29.44 9.98
N GLY A 729 -23.11 29.82 10.36
CA GLY A 729 -22.70 30.00 11.76
C GLY A 729 -22.58 28.72 12.59
N TRP A 730 -22.51 27.56 11.96
CA TRP A 730 -22.44 26.26 12.63
C TRP A 730 -21.05 26.02 13.23
N THR A 731 -20.98 25.83 14.54
CA THR A 731 -19.71 25.64 15.28
C THR A 731 -19.65 24.30 16.04
N TRP A 732 -20.70 23.49 15.94
CA TRP A 732 -20.84 22.22 16.67
C TRP A 732 -21.48 21.15 15.77
N ALA A 733 -20.70 20.15 15.37
CA ALA A 733 -21.09 19.10 14.43
C ALA A 733 -20.59 17.72 14.86
N GLY A 734 -21.15 16.64 14.32
CA GLY A 734 -20.54 15.31 14.34
C GLY A 734 -19.79 15.04 13.02
N LEU A 735 -18.76 14.19 13.06
CA LEU A 735 -18.07 13.69 11.87
C LEU A 735 -18.15 12.15 11.81
N LEU A 736 -18.57 11.60 10.68
CA LEU A 736 -18.51 10.17 10.36
C LEU A 736 -17.60 9.96 9.14
N VAL A 737 -16.75 8.95 9.15
CA VAL A 737 -15.85 8.64 8.02
C VAL A 737 -15.80 7.15 7.71
N SER A 738 -15.47 6.74 6.47
CA SER A 738 -15.21 5.33 6.14
C SER A 738 -13.87 4.81 6.68
N ASP A 739 -13.79 3.49 6.91
CA ASP A 739 -12.57 2.79 7.34
C ASP A 739 -11.58 2.54 6.17
N ASP A 740 -11.16 3.61 5.50
CA ASP A 740 -10.23 3.55 4.36
C ASP A 740 -9.41 4.86 4.23
N ASP A 741 -8.48 4.93 3.27
CA ASP A 741 -7.62 6.12 3.12
C ASP A 741 -8.36 7.36 2.60
N TYR A 742 -9.57 7.23 2.07
CA TYR A 742 -10.46 8.37 1.84
C TYR A 742 -10.96 8.94 3.18
N GLY A 743 -11.81 8.20 3.89
CA GLY A 743 -12.44 8.67 5.12
C GLY A 743 -11.44 8.95 6.25
N ARG A 744 -10.51 8.02 6.51
CA ARG A 744 -9.50 8.14 7.57
C ARG A 744 -8.42 9.18 7.29
N HIS A 745 -8.31 9.75 6.09
CA HIS A 745 -7.38 10.86 5.85
C HIS A 745 -8.04 12.20 6.25
N VAL A 746 -9.29 12.43 5.85
CA VAL A 746 -10.07 13.62 6.24
C VAL A 746 -10.18 13.75 7.76
N ALA A 747 -10.42 12.65 8.48
CA ALA A 747 -10.49 12.67 9.95
C ALA A 747 -9.20 13.11 10.66
N ARG A 748 -8.04 13.19 9.98
CA ARG A 748 -6.76 13.60 10.58
C ARG A 748 -6.68 15.11 10.81
N SER A 749 -7.20 15.92 9.87
CA SER A 749 -7.11 17.39 9.92
C SER A 749 -8.44 18.10 10.19
N PHE A 750 -9.59 17.45 9.98
CA PHE A 750 -10.89 18.17 10.02
C PHE A 750 -11.10 18.97 11.31
N GLN A 751 -10.66 18.47 12.48
CA GLN A 751 -10.78 19.19 13.75
C GLN A 751 -9.84 20.41 13.85
N SER A 752 -8.59 20.35 13.36
CA SER A 752 -7.71 21.53 13.31
C SER A 752 -8.26 22.55 12.32
N ASP A 753 -8.62 22.11 11.12
CA ASP A 753 -9.08 22.96 10.02
C ASP A 753 -10.36 23.73 10.43
N LEU A 754 -11.28 23.06 11.14
CA LEU A 754 -12.51 23.62 11.70
C LEU A 754 -12.26 24.61 12.84
N THR A 755 -11.32 24.32 13.75
CA THR A 755 -10.95 25.20 14.86
C THR A 755 -10.22 26.45 14.37
N GLU A 756 -9.28 26.33 13.43
CA GLU A 756 -8.54 27.47 12.88
C GLU A 756 -9.44 28.37 12.00
N SER A 757 -10.33 27.78 11.20
CA SER A 757 -11.15 28.55 10.25
C SER A 757 -12.33 29.29 10.88
N ILE A 758 -12.97 28.72 11.92
CA ILE A 758 -14.19 29.25 12.56
C ILE A 758 -14.28 29.06 14.08
N GLY A 759 -13.30 28.46 14.74
CA GLY A 759 -13.38 28.13 16.18
C GLY A 759 -14.40 27.04 16.51
N GLY A 760 -14.70 26.16 15.56
CA GLY A 760 -15.67 25.07 15.73
C GLY A 760 -15.05 23.79 16.30
N CYS A 761 -15.92 22.92 16.82
CA CYS A 761 -15.56 21.60 17.36
C CYS A 761 -16.46 20.47 16.82
N LEU A 762 -15.87 19.28 16.75
CA LEU A 762 -16.56 18.02 16.54
C LEU A 762 -17.03 17.44 17.88
N ALA A 763 -18.33 17.27 18.04
CA ALA A 763 -18.96 16.63 19.20
C ALA A 763 -18.64 15.12 19.32
N TYR A 764 -18.35 14.51 18.17
CA TYR A 764 -17.82 13.16 18.02
C TYR A 764 -17.15 13.05 16.64
N SER A 765 -16.15 12.18 16.54
CA SER A 765 -15.61 11.70 15.27
C SER A 765 -15.59 10.18 15.33
N GLU A 766 -16.30 9.54 14.39
CA GLU A 766 -16.55 8.09 14.39
C GLU A 766 -16.30 7.48 13.02
N ILE A 767 -16.00 6.18 12.99
CA ILE A 767 -15.58 5.46 11.79
C ILE A 767 -16.62 4.38 11.46
N LEU A 768 -17.17 4.45 10.26
CA LEU A 768 -18.12 3.49 9.73
C LEU A 768 -17.36 2.25 9.25
N PRO A 769 -17.66 1.05 9.79
CA PRO A 769 -16.93 -0.18 9.46
C PRO A 769 -17.31 -0.71 8.06
N TRP A 770 -16.35 -1.38 7.40
CA TRP A 770 -16.65 -2.20 6.22
C TRP A 770 -17.37 -3.50 6.62
N GLY A 771 -18.29 -3.95 5.77
CA GLY A 771 -19.05 -5.18 5.98
C GLY A 771 -20.13 -5.05 7.06
N ASP A 772 -20.86 -6.12 7.35
CA ASP A 772 -21.97 -6.08 8.31
C ASP A 772 -21.46 -6.16 9.76
N ASN A 773 -21.49 -5.04 10.48
CA ASN A 773 -21.21 -4.96 11.90
C ASN A 773 -22.33 -4.20 12.66
N PRO A 774 -23.46 -4.87 12.95
CA PRO A 774 -24.61 -4.24 13.60
C PRO A 774 -24.31 -3.73 15.01
N ALA A 775 -23.35 -4.33 15.72
CA ALA A 775 -22.98 -3.91 17.07
C ALA A 775 -22.32 -2.52 17.06
N GLU A 776 -21.43 -2.27 16.11
CA GLU A 776 -20.71 -1.01 15.99
C GLU A 776 -21.58 0.10 15.40
N LEU A 777 -22.36 -0.19 14.36
CA LEU A 777 -23.33 0.76 13.81
C LEU A 777 -24.32 1.22 14.89
N LYS A 778 -24.78 0.30 15.75
CA LYS A 778 -25.64 0.59 16.90
C LYS A 778 -24.96 1.44 17.98
N ARG A 779 -23.65 1.25 18.21
CA ARG A 779 -22.84 2.11 19.10
C ARG A 779 -22.80 3.56 18.57
N ILE A 780 -22.48 3.72 17.28
CA ILE A 780 -22.37 5.02 16.60
C ILE A 780 -23.73 5.73 16.60
N VAL A 781 -24.80 5.06 16.17
CA VAL A 781 -26.16 5.63 16.15
C VAL A 781 -26.65 6.00 17.56
N HIS A 782 -26.28 5.24 18.60
CA HIS A 782 -26.56 5.60 20.00
C HIS A 782 -25.76 6.81 20.50
N LEU A 783 -24.53 7.01 20.03
CA LEU A 783 -23.75 8.21 20.31
C LEU A 783 -24.36 9.45 19.63
N MET A 784 -24.73 9.33 18.35
CA MET A 784 -25.45 10.37 17.61
C MET A 784 -26.74 10.78 18.35
N LYS A 785 -27.48 9.81 18.88
CA LYS A 785 -28.72 10.02 19.66
C LYS A 785 -28.52 10.78 20.97
N LYS A 786 -27.34 10.64 21.58
CA LYS A 786 -26.95 11.32 22.83
C LYS A 786 -26.35 12.71 22.60
N SER A 787 -25.80 12.97 21.43
CA SER A 787 -25.14 14.24 21.11
C SER A 787 -26.14 15.41 21.05
N THR A 788 -25.66 16.59 21.44
CA THR A 788 -26.37 17.85 21.20
C THR A 788 -26.18 18.38 19.78
N ALA A 789 -25.15 17.91 19.06
CA ALA A 789 -24.88 18.30 17.68
C ALA A 789 -26.05 17.96 16.76
N ARG A 790 -26.38 18.90 15.86
CA ARG A 790 -27.42 18.72 14.84
C ARG A 790 -26.87 18.63 13.44
N VAL A 791 -25.70 19.21 13.17
CA VAL A 791 -24.97 19.03 11.91
C VAL A 791 -24.19 17.72 11.98
N VAL A 792 -24.27 16.87 10.96
CA VAL A 792 -23.50 15.62 10.85
C VAL A 792 -22.84 15.56 9.48
N ILE A 793 -21.51 15.64 9.47
CA ILE A 793 -20.65 15.60 8.28
C ILE A 793 -20.26 14.15 8.02
N VAL A 794 -20.34 13.70 6.77
CA VAL A 794 -20.02 12.31 6.42
C VAL A 794 -19.15 12.21 5.16
N PHE A 795 -17.91 11.75 5.34
CA PHE A 795 -16.97 11.36 4.27
C PHE A 795 -16.87 9.83 4.21
N ALA A 796 -17.81 9.20 3.52
CA ALA A 796 -17.86 7.74 3.39
C ALA A 796 -18.52 7.31 2.07
N HIS A 797 -18.12 6.14 1.56
CA HIS A 797 -18.74 5.53 0.37
C HIS A 797 -20.21 5.19 0.59
N GLN A 798 -21.01 5.23 -0.49
CA GLN A 798 -22.44 4.91 -0.54
C GLN A 798 -22.85 3.69 0.32
N ILE A 799 -22.06 2.61 0.29
CA ILE A 799 -22.36 1.37 1.05
C ILE A 799 -22.43 1.59 2.56
N HIS A 800 -21.51 2.37 3.15
CA HIS A 800 -21.50 2.69 4.57
C HIS A 800 -22.75 3.46 4.98
N MET A 801 -23.22 4.36 4.11
CA MET A 801 -24.45 5.12 4.35
C MET A 801 -25.70 4.24 4.25
N ILE A 802 -25.77 3.27 3.34
CA ILE A 802 -26.88 2.30 3.31
C ILE A 802 -26.97 1.54 4.65
N GLN A 803 -25.83 1.05 5.14
CA GLN A 803 -25.75 0.29 6.40
C GLN A 803 -26.07 1.14 7.63
N LEU A 804 -25.52 2.36 7.71
CA LEU A 804 -25.84 3.32 8.77
C LEU A 804 -27.34 3.66 8.79
N MET A 805 -27.94 3.84 7.60
CA MET A 805 -29.35 4.26 7.50
C MET A 805 -30.34 3.19 7.97
N GLU A 806 -30.03 1.90 7.85
CA GLU A 806 -30.87 0.84 8.42
C GLU A 806 -30.99 0.96 9.95
N GLU A 807 -29.88 1.24 10.66
CA GLU A 807 -29.89 1.42 12.12
C GLU A 807 -30.44 2.80 12.54
N VAL A 808 -30.21 3.87 11.75
CA VAL A 808 -30.82 5.20 11.96
C VAL A 808 -32.36 5.14 11.85
N VAL A 809 -32.89 4.41 10.86
CA VAL A 809 -34.33 4.13 10.71
C VAL A 809 -34.84 3.27 11.87
N THR A 810 -34.10 2.21 12.23
CA THR A 810 -34.47 1.30 13.34
C THR A 810 -34.53 2.02 14.69
N GLN A 811 -33.64 2.98 14.94
CA GLN A 811 -33.65 3.81 16.15
C GLN A 811 -34.50 5.08 16.04
N ASN A 812 -35.10 5.36 14.87
CA ASN A 812 -35.90 6.54 14.54
C ASN A 812 -35.22 7.87 14.93
N ILE A 813 -34.02 8.12 14.39
CA ILE A 813 -33.27 9.37 14.66
C ILE A 813 -33.54 10.40 13.57
N THR A 814 -34.37 11.39 13.90
CA THR A 814 -34.75 12.51 13.03
C THR A 814 -34.20 13.84 13.55
N GLY A 815 -34.29 14.91 12.74
CA GLY A 815 -33.85 16.26 13.14
C GLY A 815 -32.33 16.45 13.14
N LEU A 816 -31.64 15.81 12.19
CA LEU A 816 -30.23 16.03 11.88
C LEU A 816 -30.10 16.73 10.52
N GLN A 817 -29.18 17.70 10.44
CA GLN A 817 -28.73 18.32 9.19
C GLN A 817 -27.51 17.57 8.69
N TRP A 818 -27.66 16.80 7.63
CA TRP A 818 -26.54 16.08 7.03
C TRP A 818 -25.72 16.99 6.12
N MET A 819 -24.39 16.83 6.19
CA MET A 819 -23.42 17.38 5.25
C MET A 819 -22.73 16.23 4.52
N ALA A 820 -23.10 16.02 3.26
CA ALA A 820 -22.72 14.84 2.48
C ALA A 820 -21.47 15.10 1.62
N SER A 821 -20.61 14.09 1.53
CA SER A 821 -19.49 14.09 0.60
C SER A 821 -19.92 13.70 -0.83
N GLU A 822 -19.04 13.96 -1.80
CA GLU A 822 -19.18 13.64 -3.21
C GLU A 822 -19.39 12.14 -3.48
N ALA A 823 -18.82 11.29 -2.62
CA ALA A 823 -18.96 9.83 -2.69
C ALA A 823 -20.39 9.30 -2.44
N TRP A 824 -21.31 10.12 -1.89
CA TRP A 824 -22.70 9.70 -1.67
C TRP A 824 -23.77 10.79 -1.89
N THR A 825 -23.41 12.06 -2.13
CA THR A 825 -24.35 13.18 -2.35
C THR A 825 -25.35 12.92 -3.49
N THR A 826 -24.99 12.15 -4.51
CA THR A 826 -25.86 11.81 -5.65
C THR A 826 -26.31 10.34 -5.67
N ALA A 827 -26.22 9.63 -4.53
CA ALA A 827 -26.62 8.23 -4.39
C ALA A 827 -28.15 8.03 -4.48
N ALA A 828 -28.67 7.70 -5.66
CA ALA A 828 -30.10 7.48 -5.90
C ALA A 828 -30.74 6.45 -4.95
N VAL A 829 -30.00 5.40 -4.57
CA VAL A 829 -30.45 4.35 -3.63
C VAL A 829 -30.79 4.89 -2.23
N LEU A 830 -30.20 6.01 -1.82
CA LEU A 830 -30.51 6.69 -0.54
C LEU A 830 -31.67 7.69 -0.68
N GLN A 831 -32.01 8.09 -1.89
CA GLN A 831 -33.02 9.10 -2.21
C GLN A 831 -34.39 8.46 -2.37
N THR A 832 -34.88 7.79 -1.32
CA THR A 832 -36.15 7.05 -1.32
C THR A 832 -37.16 7.60 -0.31
N PRO A 833 -38.49 7.51 -0.54
CA PRO A 833 -39.50 7.96 0.42
C PRO A 833 -39.42 7.31 1.82
N ARG A 834 -38.76 6.15 1.94
CA ARG A 834 -38.42 5.51 3.23
C ARG A 834 -37.39 6.29 4.03
N LEU A 835 -36.43 6.93 3.35
CA LEU A 835 -35.26 7.57 3.95
C LEU A 835 -35.36 9.10 4.01
N MET A 836 -36.18 9.75 3.18
CA MET A 836 -36.39 11.21 3.23
C MET A 836 -36.87 11.79 4.58
N PRO A 837 -37.65 11.08 5.44
CA PRO A 837 -37.92 11.54 6.81
C PRO A 837 -36.66 11.72 7.68
N TYR A 838 -35.53 11.15 7.26
CA TYR A 838 -34.26 11.15 7.98
C TYR A 838 -33.15 11.91 7.23
N LEU A 839 -33.13 11.85 5.90
CA LEU A 839 -32.14 12.47 5.00
C LEU A 839 -32.65 13.74 4.26
N GLY A 840 -33.92 14.12 4.44
CA GLY A 840 -34.46 15.34 3.83
C GLY A 840 -33.72 16.59 4.28
N GLY A 841 -33.42 17.48 3.36
CA GLY A 841 -32.63 18.70 3.60
C GLY A 841 -31.12 18.47 3.67
N THR A 842 -30.60 17.26 3.39
CA THR A 842 -29.16 17.01 3.23
C THR A 842 -28.55 18.05 2.28
N LEU A 843 -27.44 18.67 2.71
CA LEU A 843 -26.60 19.54 1.89
C LEU A 843 -25.35 18.77 1.52
N GLY A 844 -25.07 18.60 0.23
CA GLY A 844 -23.98 17.77 -0.25
C GLY A 844 -23.04 18.50 -1.20
N ILE A 845 -21.76 18.15 -1.14
CA ILE A 845 -20.78 18.53 -2.16
C ILE A 845 -20.88 17.51 -3.30
N ALA A 846 -20.99 17.96 -4.55
CA ALA A 846 -21.03 17.06 -5.71
C ALA A 846 -20.03 17.46 -6.79
N ILE A 847 -19.41 16.46 -7.42
CA ILE A 847 -18.62 16.61 -8.66
C ILE A 847 -19.43 17.44 -9.66
N ARG A 848 -18.82 18.46 -10.25
CA ARG A 848 -19.44 19.35 -11.24
C ARG A 848 -20.15 18.55 -12.34
N ARG A 849 -21.45 18.79 -12.55
CA ARG A 849 -22.20 18.18 -13.68
C ARG A 849 -21.68 18.69 -15.01
N GLY A 850 -21.39 17.77 -15.92
CA GLY A 850 -21.12 18.06 -17.33
C GLY A 850 -22.14 17.38 -18.26
N GLU A 851 -21.98 17.60 -19.57
CA GLU A 851 -22.82 16.99 -20.60
C GLU A 851 -21.94 16.34 -21.69
N ILE A 852 -22.36 15.16 -22.17
CA ILE A 852 -21.62 14.35 -23.14
C ILE A 852 -22.55 14.03 -24.33
N SER A 853 -22.47 14.87 -25.37
CA SER A 853 -23.40 14.90 -26.49
C SER A 853 -23.40 13.64 -27.35
N GLY A 854 -24.46 12.82 -27.23
CA GLY A 854 -24.61 11.57 -27.99
C GLY A 854 -24.11 10.32 -27.26
N LEU A 855 -23.69 10.43 -25.99
CA LEU A 855 -23.35 9.27 -25.15
C LEU A 855 -24.52 8.28 -25.07
N ARG A 856 -25.76 8.74 -24.85
CA ARG A 856 -26.95 7.86 -24.82
C ARG A 856 -27.15 7.10 -26.14
N ASP A 857 -26.91 7.73 -27.28
CA ASP A 857 -27.03 7.09 -28.59
C ASP A 857 -25.94 6.05 -28.83
N PHE A 858 -24.80 6.14 -28.14
CA PHE A 858 -23.77 5.10 -28.12
C PHE A 858 -24.14 3.96 -27.16
N LEU A 859 -24.59 4.28 -25.95
CA LEU A 859 -25.03 3.28 -24.96
C LEU A 859 -26.19 2.42 -25.47
N LEU A 860 -27.13 3.00 -26.23
CA LEU A 860 -28.22 2.28 -26.91
C LEU A 860 -27.75 1.32 -28.02
N LYS A 861 -26.50 1.42 -28.50
CA LYS A 861 -25.90 0.49 -29.48
C LYS A 861 -25.14 -0.66 -28.82
N THR A 862 -25.11 -0.73 -27.48
CA THR A 862 -24.54 -1.86 -26.75
C THR A 862 -25.27 -3.15 -27.13
N SER A 863 -24.56 -4.18 -27.54
CA SER A 863 -25.11 -5.48 -27.94
C SER A 863 -24.07 -6.58 -27.71
N PRO A 864 -24.47 -7.78 -27.25
CA PRO A 864 -23.54 -8.89 -27.03
C PRO A 864 -23.04 -9.47 -28.36
N ASP A 865 -21.75 -9.80 -28.42
CA ASP A 865 -21.12 -10.43 -29.59
C ASP A 865 -21.77 -11.78 -29.91
N LYS A 866 -22.11 -11.99 -31.20
CA LYS A 866 -22.69 -13.26 -31.69
C LYS A 866 -21.67 -14.39 -31.83
N SER A 867 -20.38 -14.11 -31.63
CA SER A 867 -19.33 -15.13 -31.49
C SER A 867 -19.05 -15.38 -30.01
N ASN A 868 -19.00 -16.65 -29.58
CA ASN A 868 -18.68 -17.09 -28.21
C ASN A 868 -17.22 -16.80 -27.77
N ASN A 869 -16.55 -15.81 -28.35
CA ASN A 869 -15.23 -15.36 -27.91
C ASN A 869 -15.35 -14.57 -26.61
N HIS A 870 -14.57 -14.94 -25.58
CA HIS A 870 -14.64 -14.39 -24.22
C HIS A 870 -14.22 -12.90 -24.05
N ARG A 871 -14.09 -12.13 -25.15
CA ARG A 871 -13.46 -10.80 -25.20
C ARG A 871 -14.29 -9.62 -24.63
N ASN A 872 -15.60 -9.81 -24.41
CA ASN A 872 -16.53 -8.76 -23.98
C ASN A 872 -17.45 -9.24 -22.84
N ARG A 873 -16.89 -9.93 -21.85
CA ARG A 873 -17.64 -10.64 -20.79
C ARG A 873 -18.58 -9.71 -20.00
N MET A 874 -18.17 -8.47 -19.75
CA MET A 874 -18.99 -7.46 -19.08
C MET A 874 -20.30 -7.18 -19.83
N VAL A 875 -20.27 -7.12 -21.17
CA VAL A 875 -21.44 -6.84 -22.01
C VAL A 875 -22.47 -7.97 -21.88
N SER A 876 -22.01 -9.23 -21.84
CA SER A 876 -22.89 -10.37 -21.58
C SER A 876 -23.50 -10.32 -20.17
N GLN A 877 -22.72 -9.99 -19.15
CA GLN A 877 -23.21 -9.87 -17.77
C GLN A 877 -24.24 -8.74 -17.61
N PHE A 878 -23.99 -7.58 -18.23
CA PHE A 878 -24.94 -6.46 -18.31
C PHE A 878 -26.28 -6.89 -18.93
N TRP A 879 -26.22 -7.64 -20.03
CA TRP A 879 -27.40 -8.10 -20.77
C TRP A 879 -28.22 -9.12 -19.94
N GLU A 880 -27.55 -10.10 -19.33
CA GLU A 880 -28.17 -11.06 -18.41
C GLU A 880 -28.81 -10.38 -17.19
N TYR A 881 -28.19 -9.34 -16.65
CA TYR A 881 -28.71 -8.55 -15.53
C TYR A 881 -29.96 -7.75 -15.94
N THR A 882 -29.85 -6.96 -17.01
CA THR A 882 -30.90 -6.03 -17.47
C THR A 882 -32.16 -6.76 -17.93
N PHE A 883 -32.01 -7.85 -18.70
CA PHE A 883 -33.14 -8.63 -19.21
C PHE A 883 -33.52 -9.85 -18.34
N ARG A 884 -32.83 -10.05 -17.20
CA ARG A 884 -33.06 -11.15 -16.24
C ARG A 884 -33.08 -12.55 -16.88
N CYS A 885 -32.22 -12.74 -17.88
CA CYS A 885 -32.08 -13.96 -18.67
C CYS A 885 -30.68 -14.56 -18.50
N LYS A 886 -30.42 -15.73 -19.08
CA LYS A 886 -29.07 -16.33 -19.19
C LYS A 886 -28.74 -16.76 -20.62
N PHE A 887 -27.51 -16.55 -21.06
CA PHE A 887 -27.04 -17.11 -22.34
C PHE A 887 -26.90 -18.63 -22.26
N ALA A 888 -26.90 -19.29 -23.42
CA ALA A 888 -26.75 -20.73 -23.49
C ALA A 888 -25.25 -21.15 -23.49
N PRO A 889 -24.85 -22.18 -22.70
CA PRO A 889 -25.67 -22.97 -21.79
C PRO A 889 -25.93 -22.26 -20.44
N PRO A 890 -27.18 -22.20 -19.96
CA PRO A 890 -27.50 -21.58 -18.68
C PRO A 890 -27.08 -22.47 -17.50
N PRO A 891 -27.06 -21.94 -16.26
CA PRO A 891 -26.85 -22.73 -15.05
C PRO A 891 -27.82 -23.91 -14.92
N ALA A 892 -27.34 -25.03 -14.37
CA ALA A 892 -28.15 -26.23 -14.18
C ALA A 892 -29.41 -25.93 -13.35
N GLY A 893 -30.57 -26.32 -13.88
CA GLY A 893 -31.88 -26.06 -13.28
C GLY A 893 -32.56 -24.75 -13.71
N TRP A 894 -31.84 -23.75 -14.23
CA TRP A 894 -32.38 -22.41 -14.55
C TRP A 894 -33.68 -22.44 -15.37
N VAL A 895 -33.67 -23.17 -16.49
CA VAL A 895 -34.85 -23.31 -17.39
C VAL A 895 -35.96 -24.14 -16.73
N ALA A 896 -35.61 -25.12 -15.89
CA ALA A 896 -36.59 -25.92 -15.15
C ALA A 896 -37.28 -25.12 -14.03
N SER A 897 -36.62 -24.10 -13.48
CA SER A 897 -37.21 -23.07 -12.61
C SER A 897 -37.92 -21.94 -13.36
N GLY A 898 -38.11 -22.05 -14.68
CA GLY A 898 -38.80 -21.04 -15.50
C GLY A 898 -37.96 -19.83 -15.93
N GLY A 899 -36.63 -19.89 -15.75
CA GLY A 899 -35.70 -18.82 -16.14
C GLY A 899 -35.55 -18.68 -17.65
N ALA A 900 -35.56 -17.44 -18.15
CA ALA A 900 -35.48 -17.12 -19.57
C ALA A 900 -34.05 -17.29 -20.15
N LEU A 901 -33.96 -17.58 -21.45
CA LEU A 901 -32.72 -17.56 -22.21
C LEU A 901 -32.55 -16.21 -22.92
N CYS A 902 -31.34 -15.65 -22.92
CA CYS A 902 -31.02 -14.44 -23.68
C CYS A 902 -30.83 -14.78 -25.16
N THR A 903 -31.39 -13.94 -26.05
CA THR A 903 -31.27 -14.04 -27.51
C THR A 903 -30.21 -13.11 -28.09
N GLY A 904 -29.82 -12.06 -27.36
CA GLY A 904 -28.94 -10.98 -27.85
C GLY A 904 -29.64 -10.05 -28.84
N GLN A 905 -30.97 -10.02 -28.84
CA GLN A 905 -31.83 -9.21 -29.72
C GLN A 905 -32.96 -8.51 -28.95
N GLU A 906 -32.91 -8.56 -27.61
CA GLU A 906 -33.79 -7.81 -26.72
C GLU A 906 -33.63 -6.29 -26.90
N ASP A 907 -34.73 -5.53 -26.86
CA ASP A 907 -34.69 -4.09 -27.09
C ASP A 907 -34.28 -3.31 -25.84
N LEU A 908 -33.04 -2.82 -25.82
CA LEU A 908 -32.50 -2.01 -24.73
C LEU A 908 -33.19 -0.65 -24.59
N ALA A 909 -33.83 -0.12 -25.64
CA ALA A 909 -34.62 1.12 -25.53
C ALA A 909 -35.96 0.92 -24.80
N SER A 910 -36.43 -0.32 -24.64
CA SER A 910 -37.68 -0.67 -23.97
C SER A 910 -37.57 -0.83 -22.45
N VAL A 911 -36.36 -0.80 -21.88
CA VAL A 911 -36.10 -1.08 -20.46
C VAL A 911 -35.67 0.19 -19.71
N GLU A 912 -36.34 0.47 -18.59
CA GLU A 912 -35.87 1.46 -17.61
C GLU A 912 -34.66 0.90 -16.86
N THR A 913 -33.48 1.48 -17.11
CA THR A 913 -32.21 1.09 -16.48
C THR A 913 -31.31 2.31 -16.27
N GLU A 914 -30.67 2.39 -15.11
CA GLU A 914 -29.74 3.48 -14.75
C GLU A 914 -28.60 3.61 -15.76
N PHE A 915 -28.19 2.51 -16.40
CA PHE A 915 -27.19 2.51 -17.48
C PHE A 915 -27.49 3.50 -18.61
N LEU A 916 -28.77 3.73 -18.92
CA LEU A 916 -29.19 4.67 -19.97
C LEU A 916 -29.48 6.10 -19.45
N ASP A 917 -29.48 6.32 -18.14
CA ASP A 917 -29.63 7.68 -17.60
C ASP A 917 -28.35 8.48 -17.82
N VAL A 918 -28.50 9.60 -18.53
CA VAL A 918 -27.45 10.57 -18.86
C VAL A 918 -27.84 11.99 -18.40
N SER A 919 -28.86 12.12 -17.55
CA SER A 919 -29.38 13.42 -17.09
C SER A 919 -28.40 14.18 -16.19
N ASN A 920 -27.63 13.46 -15.38
CA ASN A 920 -26.81 13.97 -14.29
C ASN A 920 -25.37 13.43 -14.29
N LEU A 921 -24.74 13.39 -15.46
CA LEU A 921 -23.37 12.87 -15.66
C LEU A 921 -22.34 13.62 -14.79
N ARG A 922 -21.58 12.87 -13.97
CA ARG A 922 -20.64 13.40 -12.98
C ARG A 922 -19.33 12.59 -12.95
N PRO A 923 -19.23 11.36 -12.41
CA PRO A 923 -18.03 10.52 -12.61
C PRO A 923 -17.73 10.28 -14.10
N GLU A 924 -18.76 10.10 -14.93
CA GLU A 924 -18.66 9.96 -16.39
C GLU A 924 -17.93 11.14 -17.03
N TYR A 925 -18.21 12.34 -16.54
CA TYR A 925 -17.58 13.56 -17.03
C TYR A 925 -16.12 13.68 -16.57
N ASN A 926 -15.78 13.16 -15.38
CA ASN A 926 -14.38 13.00 -14.96
C ASN A 926 -13.63 11.96 -15.82
N ILE A 927 -14.26 10.83 -16.16
CA ILE A 927 -13.72 9.80 -17.07
C ILE A 927 -13.49 10.38 -18.47
N TYR A 928 -14.47 11.10 -19.01
CA TYR A 928 -14.38 11.79 -20.29
C TYR A 928 -13.19 12.78 -20.31
N LYS A 929 -13.07 13.65 -19.29
CA LYS A 929 -11.91 14.54 -19.12
C LYS A 929 -10.58 13.78 -19.02
N ALA A 930 -10.55 12.61 -18.36
CA ALA A 930 -9.32 11.84 -18.16
C ALA A 930 -8.81 11.22 -19.48
N VAL A 931 -9.72 10.62 -20.26
CA VAL A 931 -9.41 10.10 -21.60
C VAL A 931 -8.94 11.23 -22.52
N TYR A 932 -9.64 12.37 -22.53
CA TYR A 932 -9.23 13.52 -23.34
C TYR A 932 -7.90 14.11 -22.88
N SER A 933 -7.58 14.10 -21.59
CA SER A 933 -6.27 14.58 -21.08
C SER A 933 -5.12 13.73 -21.60
N LEU A 934 -5.27 12.39 -21.59
CA LEU A 934 -4.28 11.48 -22.18
C LEU A 934 -4.16 11.66 -23.70
N ALA A 935 -5.29 11.90 -24.39
CA ALA A 935 -5.30 12.13 -25.84
C ALA A 935 -4.68 13.47 -26.26
N TYR A 936 -4.93 14.56 -25.53
CA TYR A 936 -4.27 15.85 -25.76
C TYR A 936 -2.77 15.80 -25.46
N ALA A 937 -2.36 15.15 -24.37
CA ALA A 937 -0.94 14.94 -24.06
C ALA A 937 -0.21 14.15 -25.17
N LEU A 938 -0.88 13.14 -25.76
CA LEU A 938 -0.35 12.36 -26.87
C LEU A 938 -0.31 13.17 -28.19
N ASP A 939 -1.33 13.98 -28.46
CA ASP A 939 -1.41 14.83 -29.65
C ASP A 939 -0.37 15.96 -29.64
N ASP A 940 -0.17 16.64 -28.51
CA ASP A 940 0.90 17.64 -28.33
C ASP A 940 2.30 17.01 -28.44
N MET A 941 2.46 15.78 -27.95
CA MET A 941 3.71 15.02 -28.10
C MET A 941 3.98 14.63 -29.56
N LEU A 942 2.96 14.20 -30.31
CA LEU A 942 3.08 13.86 -31.74
C LEU A 942 3.23 15.11 -32.64
N ARG A 943 2.78 16.29 -32.18
CA ARG A 943 2.99 17.59 -32.82
C ARG A 943 4.33 18.25 -32.48
N CYS A 944 5.15 17.61 -31.65
CA CYS A 944 6.46 18.10 -31.24
C CYS A 944 7.36 18.40 -32.45
N VAL A 945 7.93 19.62 -32.48
CA VAL A 945 8.81 20.07 -33.57
C VAL A 945 10.24 19.54 -33.35
N PRO A 946 10.81 18.74 -34.27
CA PRO A 946 12.17 18.21 -34.12
C PRO A 946 13.22 19.31 -33.91
N GLY A 947 14.13 19.10 -32.94
CA GLY A 947 15.11 20.10 -32.53
C GLY A 947 14.55 21.19 -31.60
N ARG A 948 13.29 21.07 -31.15
CA ARG A 948 12.66 21.91 -30.13
C ARG A 948 11.90 21.10 -29.07
N GLY A 949 12.02 19.78 -29.08
CA GLY A 949 11.30 18.92 -28.14
C GLY A 949 11.85 19.03 -26.71
N PRO A 950 11.08 18.56 -25.72
CA PRO A 950 11.44 18.66 -24.31
C PRO A 950 12.51 17.65 -23.89
N PHE A 951 12.75 16.62 -24.70
CA PHE A 951 13.64 15.52 -24.35
C PHE A 951 15.11 15.83 -24.69
N SER A 952 16.01 15.03 -24.12
CA SER A 952 17.46 15.18 -24.26
C SER A 952 17.91 15.35 -25.71
N GLY A 953 18.74 16.37 -25.97
CA GLY A 953 19.14 16.77 -27.33
C GLY A 953 18.08 17.57 -28.10
N HIS A 954 17.06 18.12 -27.42
CA HIS A 954 15.87 18.76 -28.01
C HIS A 954 15.06 17.81 -28.92
N SER A 955 15.05 16.53 -28.56
CA SER A 955 14.38 15.46 -29.29
C SER A 955 12.89 15.39 -28.98
N CYS A 956 12.13 14.82 -29.91
CA CYS A 956 10.71 14.51 -29.78
C CYS A 956 10.54 13.00 -29.68
N ALA A 957 9.54 12.54 -28.92
CA ALA A 957 9.15 11.13 -28.93
C ALA A 957 8.49 10.76 -30.28
N ALA A 958 8.61 9.50 -30.66
CA ALA A 958 7.97 8.93 -31.85
C ALA A 958 7.13 7.72 -31.45
N LEU A 959 5.98 7.52 -32.11
CA LEU A 959 4.99 6.51 -31.75
C LEU A 959 5.57 5.08 -31.68
N GLN A 960 6.51 4.77 -32.57
CA GLN A 960 7.17 3.46 -32.68
C GLN A 960 8.21 3.19 -31.59
N THR A 961 8.59 4.22 -30.82
CA THR A 961 9.58 4.15 -29.74
C THR A 961 9.07 4.86 -28.48
N LEU A 962 7.74 4.86 -28.29
CA LEU A 962 7.07 5.60 -27.24
C LEU A 962 7.18 4.86 -25.89
N GLU A 963 7.72 5.55 -24.89
CA GLU A 963 7.78 5.05 -23.52
C GLU A 963 6.78 5.82 -22.64
N PRO A 964 5.99 5.17 -21.76
CA PRO A 964 4.93 5.84 -21.00
C PRO A 964 5.36 7.07 -20.18
N TRP A 965 6.62 7.11 -19.72
CA TRP A 965 7.15 8.25 -18.97
C TRP A 965 7.22 9.54 -19.79
N GLN A 966 7.36 9.43 -21.11
CA GLN A 966 7.42 10.57 -22.02
C GLN A 966 6.10 11.33 -22.04
N LEU A 967 4.97 10.64 -21.86
CA LEU A 967 3.64 11.26 -21.82
C LEU A 967 3.44 12.12 -20.56
N ILE A 968 4.07 11.78 -19.43
CA ILE A 968 3.93 12.52 -18.15
C ILE A 968 4.28 14.01 -18.34
N HIS A 969 5.37 14.30 -19.05
CA HIS A 969 5.81 15.67 -19.33
C HIS A 969 4.80 16.53 -20.09
N TYR A 970 3.98 15.90 -20.94
CA TYR A 970 2.91 16.57 -21.68
C TYR A 970 1.62 16.61 -20.84
N LEU A 971 1.35 15.58 -20.05
CA LEU A 971 0.21 15.50 -19.14
C LEU A 971 0.25 16.62 -18.08
N GLU A 972 1.43 16.94 -17.55
CA GLU A 972 1.68 18.10 -16.67
C GLU A 972 1.39 19.47 -17.33
N LYS A 973 1.15 19.50 -18.64
CA LYS A 973 0.96 20.73 -19.44
C LYS A 973 -0.38 20.78 -20.17
N VAL A 974 -1.21 19.74 -20.04
CA VAL A 974 -2.55 19.67 -20.65
C VAL A 974 -3.39 20.85 -20.20
N ASN A 975 -3.88 21.62 -21.18
CA ASN A 975 -4.75 22.77 -20.96
C ASN A 975 -5.70 22.90 -22.15
N PHE A 976 -6.92 22.37 -22.01
CA PHE A 976 -7.95 22.42 -23.05
C PHE A 976 -9.31 22.85 -22.50
N THR A 977 -10.23 23.20 -23.39
CA THR A 977 -11.63 23.47 -23.05
C THR A 977 -12.51 22.38 -23.64
N THR A 978 -13.39 21.82 -22.85
CA THR A 978 -14.37 20.81 -23.32
C THR A 978 -15.44 21.45 -24.21
N THR A 979 -16.19 20.62 -24.94
CA THR A 979 -17.38 21.03 -25.70
C THR A 979 -18.48 21.68 -24.84
N PHE A 980 -18.49 21.41 -23.53
CA PHE A 980 -19.39 22.01 -22.54
C PHE A 980 -18.91 23.37 -22.02
N GLY A 981 -17.65 23.75 -22.29
CA GLY A 981 -17.06 25.03 -21.87
C GLY A 981 -16.20 24.98 -20.60
N ASP A 982 -16.18 23.86 -19.86
CA ASP A 982 -15.27 23.69 -18.71
C ASP A 982 -13.81 23.59 -19.20
N GLN A 983 -12.91 24.31 -18.53
CA GLN A 983 -11.46 24.24 -18.73
C GLN A 983 -10.86 23.06 -17.94
N VAL A 984 -9.92 22.35 -18.55
CA VAL A 984 -9.28 21.15 -17.99
C VAL A 984 -7.77 21.32 -18.04
N SER A 985 -7.17 21.32 -16.85
CA SER A 985 -5.73 21.26 -16.61
C SER A 985 -5.48 20.69 -15.21
N PHE A 986 -4.26 20.22 -14.96
CA PHE A 986 -3.80 19.80 -13.64
C PHE A 986 -2.99 20.92 -12.96
N ASP A 987 -2.91 20.91 -11.63
CA ASP A 987 -2.02 21.76 -10.86
C ASP A 987 -0.66 21.10 -10.59
N GLU A 988 0.20 21.76 -9.81
CA GLU A 988 1.54 21.27 -9.43
C GLU A 988 1.54 19.92 -8.68
N ASN A 989 0.38 19.51 -8.12
CA ASN A 989 0.19 18.25 -7.42
C ASN A 989 -0.45 17.16 -8.31
N GLY A 990 -0.75 17.47 -9.57
CA GLY A 990 -1.51 16.59 -10.47
C GLY A 990 -3.02 16.61 -10.24
N ASP A 991 -3.51 17.55 -9.42
CA ASP A 991 -4.92 17.67 -9.05
C ASP A 991 -5.71 18.51 -10.07
N ALA A 992 -6.98 18.18 -10.30
CA ALA A 992 -7.85 18.97 -11.17
C ALA A 992 -8.13 20.37 -10.62
N LEU A 993 -8.37 21.33 -11.52
CA LEU A 993 -8.91 22.65 -11.17
C LEU A 993 -10.11 22.53 -10.21
N PRO A 994 -10.01 23.01 -8.96
CA PRO A 994 -10.98 22.66 -7.92
C PRO A 994 -12.29 23.45 -8.04
N ILE A 995 -13.36 22.72 -8.38
CA ILE A 995 -14.76 23.17 -8.44
C ILE A 995 -15.71 22.04 -8.05
N TYR A 996 -16.72 22.34 -7.24
CA TYR A 996 -17.83 21.46 -6.91
C TYR A 996 -19.18 22.20 -6.99
N ASP A 997 -20.23 21.49 -7.37
CA ASP A 997 -21.61 21.90 -7.18
C ASP A 997 -22.02 21.68 -5.70
N ILE A 998 -22.97 22.48 -5.20
CA ILE A 998 -23.59 22.28 -3.89
C ILE A 998 -25.04 21.86 -4.12
N ILE A 999 -25.41 20.71 -3.58
CA ILE A 999 -26.66 20.02 -3.83
C ILE A 999 -27.51 19.99 -2.56
N ASN A 1000 -28.83 20.14 -2.67
CA ASN A 1000 -29.78 20.00 -1.58
C ASN A 1000 -30.85 18.95 -1.91
N TRP A 1001 -31.13 18.06 -0.95
CA TRP A 1001 -32.14 17.00 -1.09
C TRP A 1001 -33.51 17.51 -0.64
N GLN A 1002 -34.27 18.05 -1.59
CA GLN A 1002 -35.59 18.61 -1.35
C GLN A 1002 -36.65 17.50 -1.28
N TRP A 1003 -37.47 17.50 -0.22
CA TRP A 1003 -38.65 16.62 -0.10
C TRP A 1003 -39.91 17.44 -0.38
N LEU A 1004 -40.58 17.16 -1.50
CA LEU A 1004 -41.70 17.95 -1.98
C LEU A 1004 -43.04 17.52 -1.35
N PRO A 1005 -44.03 18.42 -1.18
CA PRO A 1005 -45.32 18.09 -0.56
C PRO A 1005 -46.17 17.04 -1.29
N ASP A 1006 -45.85 16.74 -2.56
CA ASP A 1006 -46.48 15.67 -3.34
C ASP A 1006 -45.77 14.31 -3.18
N GLY A 1007 -44.80 14.22 -2.27
CA GLY A 1007 -44.00 13.02 -1.98
C GLY A 1007 -42.81 12.82 -2.92
N LYS A 1008 -42.62 13.67 -3.94
CA LYS A 1008 -41.44 13.59 -4.81
C LYS A 1008 -40.17 14.07 -4.10
N ILE A 1009 -39.04 13.69 -4.69
CA ILE A 1009 -37.70 14.00 -4.23
C ILE A 1009 -37.02 14.77 -5.35
N ASN A 1010 -36.49 15.95 -5.06
CA ASN A 1010 -35.73 16.75 -6.01
C ASN A 1010 -34.31 16.97 -5.50
N VAL A 1011 -33.31 16.70 -6.36
CA VAL A 1011 -31.89 16.78 -6.03
C VAL A 1011 -31.35 18.06 -6.67
N GLN A 1012 -31.57 19.17 -5.99
CA GLN A 1012 -31.43 20.51 -6.55
C GLN A 1012 -30.01 21.04 -6.39
N ASN A 1013 -29.43 21.63 -7.44
CA ASN A 1013 -28.25 22.48 -7.30
C ASN A 1013 -28.68 23.82 -6.68
N VAL A 1014 -28.05 24.17 -5.56
CA VAL A 1014 -28.30 25.37 -4.74
C VAL A 1014 -27.04 26.22 -4.53
N GLY A 1015 -25.95 25.94 -5.27
CA GLY A 1015 -24.70 26.66 -5.11
C GLY A 1015 -23.50 26.05 -5.81
N VAL A 1016 -22.37 26.75 -5.69
CA VAL A 1016 -21.09 26.34 -6.25
C VAL A 1016 -19.95 26.79 -5.32
N VAL A 1017 -18.91 25.98 -5.24
CA VAL A 1017 -17.64 26.32 -4.58
C VAL A 1017 -16.50 26.08 -5.55
N LYS A 1018 -15.59 27.05 -5.70
CA LYS A 1018 -14.50 27.02 -6.70
C LYS A 1018 -13.27 27.79 -6.22
N LYS A 1019 -12.08 27.45 -6.70
CA LYS A 1019 -10.86 28.27 -6.49
C LYS A 1019 -10.69 29.27 -7.63
N SER A 1020 -10.67 30.54 -7.28
CA SER A 1020 -10.50 31.70 -8.16
C SER A 1020 -9.09 32.27 -8.00
N ALA A 1021 -8.36 32.36 -9.11
CA ALA A 1021 -6.98 32.89 -9.13
C ALA A 1021 -6.85 34.33 -8.61
N SER A 1022 -7.96 35.06 -8.44
CA SER A 1022 -7.99 36.46 -7.98
C SER A 1022 -8.52 36.66 -6.55
N LYS A 1023 -9.18 35.65 -5.94
CA LYS A 1023 -9.84 35.78 -4.63
C LYS A 1023 -9.63 34.58 -3.68
N GLY A 1024 -8.93 33.53 -4.10
CA GLY A 1024 -8.88 32.29 -3.35
C GLY A 1024 -10.17 31.48 -3.55
N GLU A 1025 -10.70 30.87 -2.50
CA GLU A 1025 -11.87 30.00 -2.59
C GLU A 1025 -13.17 30.81 -2.50
N GLU A 1026 -14.03 30.71 -3.53
CA GLU A 1026 -15.30 31.41 -3.66
C GLU A 1026 -16.45 30.42 -3.44
N LEU A 1027 -17.18 30.56 -2.32
CA LEU A 1027 -18.48 29.92 -2.06
C LEU A 1027 -19.62 30.84 -2.51
N THR A 1028 -20.56 30.31 -3.28
CA THR A 1028 -21.83 30.96 -3.64
C THR A 1028 -22.99 30.00 -3.32
N LEU A 1029 -23.99 30.50 -2.59
CA LEU A 1029 -25.21 29.77 -2.23
C LEU A 1029 -26.46 30.55 -2.65
N ASP A 1030 -27.50 29.82 -3.03
CA ASP A 1030 -28.85 30.30 -3.28
C ASP A 1030 -29.76 29.84 -2.13
N GLU A 1031 -29.76 30.62 -1.05
CA GLU A 1031 -30.43 30.26 0.22
C GLU A 1031 -31.95 30.12 0.09
N GLU A 1032 -32.58 30.84 -0.84
CA GLU A 1032 -34.04 30.77 -1.07
C GLU A 1032 -34.46 29.41 -1.66
N ASN A 1033 -33.56 28.71 -2.35
CA ASN A 1033 -33.79 27.39 -2.93
C ASN A 1033 -33.34 26.21 -2.02
N ILE A 1034 -32.85 26.47 -0.81
CA ILE A 1034 -32.47 25.39 0.14
C ILE A 1034 -33.71 24.91 0.91
N PHE A 1035 -34.07 23.65 0.73
CA PHE A 1035 -35.04 22.95 1.56
C PHE A 1035 -34.37 22.48 2.87
N TRP A 1036 -35.03 22.76 3.99
CA TRP A 1036 -34.63 22.34 5.33
C TRP A 1036 -35.74 21.47 5.93
N SER A 1037 -35.38 20.32 6.51
CA SER A 1037 -36.35 19.38 7.11
C SER A 1037 -36.86 19.77 8.51
N PHE A 1038 -36.48 20.95 8.99
CA PHE A 1038 -36.79 21.46 10.33
C PHE A 1038 -37.27 22.91 10.28
N VAL A 1039 -37.98 23.35 11.33
CA VAL A 1039 -38.38 24.75 11.47
C VAL A 1039 -37.13 25.60 11.72
N PHE A 1040 -36.85 26.54 10.80
CA PHE A 1040 -35.62 27.33 10.67
C PHE A 1040 -34.97 27.85 11.97
N LYS A 1041 -35.78 28.15 13.00
CA LYS A 1041 -35.32 28.62 14.32
C LYS A 1041 -34.59 27.57 15.18
N GLN A 1042 -34.73 26.26 14.91
CA GLN A 1042 -34.17 25.22 15.79
C GLN A 1042 -32.67 24.94 15.56
N VAL A 1043 -32.17 24.85 14.33
CA VAL A 1043 -30.74 24.59 14.11
C VAL A 1043 -29.89 25.84 14.36
N LEU A 1044 -30.37 27.02 13.92
CA LEU A 1044 -29.77 28.34 14.20
C LEU A 1044 -29.71 28.72 15.69
N SER A 1045 -30.29 27.93 16.61
CA SER A 1045 -30.19 28.15 18.06
C SER A 1045 -29.49 27.01 18.82
N VAL A 1046 -29.13 25.91 18.14
CA VAL A 1046 -28.59 24.69 18.78
C VAL A 1046 -27.25 24.23 18.19
N ALA A 1047 -26.85 24.70 17.00
CA ALA A 1047 -25.53 24.42 16.40
C ALA A 1047 -24.36 25.24 16.99
N PHE A 1048 -24.48 25.66 18.26
CA PHE A 1048 -23.50 26.45 19.01
C PHE A 1048 -22.93 25.66 20.19
N ILE A 1049 -21.63 25.77 20.44
CA ILE A 1049 -20.99 25.11 21.58
C ILE A 1049 -21.34 25.78 22.91
N ASN A 1050 -21.90 25.02 23.85
CA ASN A 1050 -22.18 25.51 25.20
C ASN A 1050 -20.90 25.49 26.04
N LYS A 1051 -20.20 26.63 26.12
CA LYS A 1051 -18.84 26.75 26.68
C LYS A 1051 -18.68 26.31 28.14
N HIS A 1052 -19.75 26.08 28.88
CA HIS A 1052 -19.72 25.58 30.26
C HIS A 1052 -19.81 24.05 30.40
N GLU A 1053 -20.14 23.32 29.33
CA GLU A 1053 -20.35 21.85 29.39
C GLU A 1053 -19.21 21.03 28.76
N TYR A 1054 -18.37 21.63 27.91
CA TYR A 1054 -17.33 20.92 27.13
C TYR A 1054 -15.94 21.59 27.27
N PRO A 1055 -15.23 21.41 28.41
CA PRO A 1055 -13.99 22.17 28.71
C PRO A 1055 -12.84 21.95 27.71
N TRP A 1056 -12.79 20.78 27.06
CA TRP A 1056 -11.73 20.41 26.13
C TRP A 1056 -11.68 21.26 24.85
N CYS A 1057 -12.78 21.93 24.47
CA CYS A 1057 -12.81 22.87 23.34
C CYS A 1057 -12.39 24.31 23.67
N VAL A 1058 -12.08 24.64 24.94
CA VAL A 1058 -11.94 26.05 25.38
C VAL A 1058 -10.51 26.59 25.22
N HIS A 1059 -9.51 25.74 24.99
CA HIS A 1059 -8.08 26.09 25.10
C HIS A 1059 -7.31 26.41 23.80
N TYR A 1060 -7.97 26.94 22.76
CA TYR A 1060 -7.29 27.45 21.55
C TYR A 1060 -7.65 28.89 21.13
N SER A 1061 -8.56 29.58 21.82
CA SER A 1061 -9.02 30.93 21.41
C SER A 1061 -8.87 32.01 22.50
N ASN A 1062 -7.64 32.23 23.00
CA ASN A 1062 -7.15 33.54 23.48
C ASN A 1062 -5.70 33.47 24.01
N GLU A 1063 -4.73 33.95 23.23
CA GLU A 1063 -3.70 34.91 23.67
C GLU A 1063 -3.14 35.60 22.41
N LYS A 1064 -2.54 36.79 22.54
CA LYS A 1064 -2.22 37.68 21.41
C LYS A 1064 -0.73 38.04 21.34
N MET A 1065 -0.28 38.24 20.08
CA MET A 1065 1.07 38.61 19.61
C MET A 1065 2.09 37.46 19.63
#